data_AF-A0A4Q3W863-F1
#
_entry.id   AF-A0A4Q3W863-F1
#
_cell.length_a   1.000
_cell.length_b   1.000
_cell.length_c   1.000
_cell.angle_alpha   90.00
_cell.angle_beta   90.00
_cell.angle_gamma   90.00
#
_symmetry.space_group_name_H-M   'P 1'
#
loop_
_entity.id
_entity.type
_entity.pdbx_description
1 polymer ?
#
loop_
_entity_poly.entity_id
_entity_poly.type
_entity_poly.pdbx_seq_one_letter_code
_entity_poly.pdbx_strand_id
1 'polypeptide(L)'
;MNASDLRLLFTARKEGENFYSFYLFYGENIQYEPTFRLPVNGWIKDRQSQVPGEILGTALYEALVQNNGLAIIQQMFDATNQYRPLFFVELEEEDLYHLPWEEIFSARPLAFLSDKYRICRYLSGYSIALTWALSLPIDVLLVSSAEKSVMRSLPDADTLRYFSTTTATGVTGSRLRLLMQGFPFDIVHIAAGASFREEESVLLPGDADTAFTPAEMRSLLEAAHTRLLILQGTDENRGALLHFAHSLFHDEGPTVFVIPYTEELFNPKPKNEMVSGVDWTFNDFYFTIVHDFPLHFTYWDIPTRFRPSLFIPAGGVDVLRISNLQVNLENKYLGYMMYAQQLLGSLSDKASMLQQRGAAATADTYRRQQDNLKNFFSQTGPKMEQMLDYSRESGGMEPLKEIEKINASFYQSLRRIEAGTRRVVNCWFTAGEESMPVTGTLRAATTCRYHLQIGTSAPQSIVENNIPFPDKELQDLGAPEGALLQVELFSNDFDIPESSATLILPRPPAETAELQFTLTTPAQEGPATMRVCIYYLQNLLQSLLVTASIGDDGNNRKGAISAVVDFTLGNSIDYPQRLSPRALNIALNEGEGRTHSLFMAGSGLKKRFDFPEGKMKTAIKSSRDSLQTICSTRDESGKLLDYRFDAGNRGNEKDFTTEIIDLATFGSFLYFDILVNGGDRNFQDQLTQTLSQPRSVIQIASTKSANYVFPWALVYDKPLIVDDNTVCPQFLHDLDALDEETFLHSQVCLTKGCPYHEDNTVVCPSGFWGYKHIVEQPLSCDPDGLGNQQAVLNIHAHGTSAIMMAVSLDLDKVSDHYTELSGLKNTRIEMMDNKQNIGKGLPRQDFQLI
;
A
#
# COMPACT_ATOMS: atom_id res chain seq x y z
N MET A 1 19.23 -18.50 -11.14
CA MET A 1 19.31 -17.25 -11.93
C MET A 1 19.77 -17.59 -13.35
N ASN A 2 19.52 -16.72 -14.33
CA ASN A 2 20.10 -16.89 -15.68
C ASN A 2 21.36 -16.03 -15.84
N ALA A 3 22.36 -16.55 -16.55
CA ALA A 3 23.71 -15.98 -16.63
C ALA A 3 23.85 -14.76 -17.57
N SER A 4 22.79 -13.99 -17.81
CA SER A 4 22.79 -12.81 -18.67
C SER A 4 23.30 -11.54 -17.98
N ASP A 5 23.13 -11.44 -16.66
CA ASP A 5 23.57 -10.32 -15.85
C ASP A 5 24.97 -10.59 -15.27
N LEU A 6 26.02 -10.28 -16.02
CA LEU A 6 27.40 -10.43 -15.56
C LEU A 6 27.76 -9.34 -14.53
N ARG A 7 27.41 -9.57 -13.26
CA ARG A 7 27.70 -8.66 -12.13
C ARG A 7 29.00 -9.08 -11.46
N LEU A 8 29.99 -8.20 -11.48
CA LEU A 8 31.20 -8.29 -10.65
C LEU A 8 31.01 -7.39 -9.42
N LEU A 9 30.77 -8.03 -8.27
CA LEU A 9 30.63 -7.34 -6.99
C LEU A 9 31.96 -7.47 -6.23
N PHE A 10 32.56 -6.33 -5.91
CA PHE A 10 33.64 -6.22 -4.93
C PHE A 10 33.04 -5.73 -3.60
N THR A 11 33.35 -6.40 -2.51
CA THR A 11 33.16 -5.81 -1.16
C THR A 11 34.51 -5.70 -0.46
N ALA A 12 34.68 -4.61 0.29
CA ALA A 12 35.83 -4.35 1.13
C ALA A 12 35.34 -4.34 2.58
N ARG A 13 35.76 -5.33 3.37
CA ARG A 13 35.32 -5.48 4.76
C ARG A 13 36.46 -5.31 5.73
N LYS A 14 36.25 -4.51 6.76
CA LYS A 14 37.19 -4.23 7.85
C LYS A 14 37.25 -5.43 8.80
N GLU A 15 38.41 -6.07 8.93
CA GLU A 15 38.60 -7.22 9.83
C GLU A 15 39.45 -6.81 11.04
N GLY A 16 38.79 -6.09 11.96
CA GLY A 16 39.42 -5.46 13.12
C GLY A 16 40.15 -4.15 12.78
N GLU A 17 40.79 -3.51 13.77
CA GLU A 17 41.37 -2.17 13.62
C GLU A 17 42.49 -2.03 12.55
N ASN A 18 43.03 -3.15 12.04
CA ASN A 18 44.33 -3.17 11.36
C ASN A 18 44.34 -3.78 9.95
N PHE A 19 43.19 -4.26 9.44
CA PHE A 19 43.13 -4.96 8.15
C PHE A 19 41.83 -4.67 7.39
N TYR A 20 41.96 -4.53 6.07
CA TYR A 20 40.83 -4.63 5.14
C TYR A 20 40.98 -5.90 4.30
N SER A 21 39.87 -6.62 4.15
CA SER A 21 39.75 -7.87 3.42
C SER A 21 38.81 -7.69 2.25
N PHE A 22 39.28 -8.04 1.06
CA PHE A 22 38.59 -7.79 -0.19
C PHE A 22 38.07 -9.11 -0.76
N TYR A 23 36.80 -9.13 -1.16
CA TYR A 23 36.13 -10.31 -1.70
C TYR A 23 35.57 -10.00 -3.08
N LEU A 24 35.64 -10.98 -3.98
CA LEU A 24 35.18 -10.88 -5.36
C LEU A 24 34.12 -11.95 -5.63
N PHE A 25 32.90 -11.53 -5.98
CA PHE A 25 31.80 -12.45 -6.25
C PHE A 25 31.48 -12.55 -7.74
N TYR A 26 31.15 -13.76 -8.20
CA TYR A 26 30.84 -14.05 -9.59
C TYR A 26 29.78 -15.17 -9.73
N GLY A 27 28.59 -14.81 -10.20
CA GLY A 27 27.49 -15.74 -10.43
C GLY A 27 26.98 -16.42 -9.15
N GLU A 28 26.44 -17.65 -9.29
CA GLU A 28 25.82 -18.38 -8.16
C GLU A 28 26.84 -19.10 -7.25
N ASN A 29 28.14 -19.05 -7.55
CA ASN A 29 29.20 -19.66 -6.74
C ASN A 29 29.91 -18.62 -5.87
N ILE A 30 29.48 -18.49 -4.62
CA ILE A 30 30.11 -17.62 -3.64
C ILE A 30 31.38 -18.31 -3.09
N GLN A 31 32.56 -17.73 -3.36
CA GLN A 31 33.76 -18.04 -2.58
C GLN A 31 33.79 -17.15 -1.34
N TYR A 32 33.85 -17.77 -0.15
CA TYR A 32 33.80 -17.09 1.15
C TYR A 32 35.18 -16.79 1.76
N GLU A 33 36.28 -17.17 1.10
CA GLU A 33 37.63 -16.80 1.55
C GLU A 33 38.02 -15.42 0.98
N PRO A 34 38.64 -14.52 1.78
CA PRO A 34 39.06 -13.21 1.30
C PRO A 34 40.14 -13.34 0.23
N THR A 35 39.92 -12.67 -0.91
CA THR A 35 40.81 -12.74 -2.08
C THR A 35 42.22 -12.21 -1.75
N PHE A 36 42.33 -11.25 -0.83
CA PHE A 36 43.56 -10.88 -0.12
C PHE A 36 43.23 -10.03 1.12
N ARG A 37 44.25 -9.80 1.98
CA ARG A 37 44.19 -8.91 3.16
C ARG A 37 45.26 -7.82 3.06
N LEU A 38 44.89 -6.55 3.31
CA LEU A 38 45.81 -5.41 3.35
C LEU A 38 46.11 -4.99 4.80
N PRO A 39 47.38 -5.03 5.26
CA PRO A 39 47.78 -4.54 6.59
C PRO A 39 47.87 -3.01 6.62
N VAL A 40 47.11 -2.38 7.51
CA VAL A 40 47.14 -0.91 7.74
C VAL A 40 48.38 -0.48 8.56
N ASN A 41 48.99 -1.42 9.29
CA ASN A 41 50.11 -1.22 10.21
C ASN A 41 51.44 -0.86 9.52
N GLY A 42 51.56 0.40 9.12
CA GLY A 42 52.79 1.01 8.62
C GLY A 42 52.62 2.46 8.18
N TRP A 43 51.43 2.82 7.68
CA TRP A 43 51.17 4.10 7.02
C TRP A 43 50.38 5.09 7.88
N ILE A 44 49.57 4.60 8.83
CA ILE A 44 48.76 5.43 9.73
C ILE A 44 49.33 5.31 11.14
N LYS A 45 49.87 6.40 11.67
CA LYS A 45 50.26 6.54 13.09
C LYS A 45 49.60 7.72 13.80
N ASP A 46 48.76 8.47 13.09
CA ASP A 46 47.93 9.54 13.62
C ASP A 46 46.51 9.36 13.08
N ARG A 47 45.49 9.60 13.91
CA ARG A 47 44.08 9.29 13.60
C ARG A 47 43.39 10.35 12.72
N GLN A 48 44.12 11.31 12.15
CA GLN A 48 43.55 12.40 11.35
C GLN A 48 44.16 12.58 9.94
N SER A 49 45.06 11.68 9.49
CA SER A 49 45.58 11.72 8.12
C SER A 49 44.78 10.81 7.18
N GLN A 50 44.05 11.40 6.23
CA GLN A 50 43.53 10.67 5.07
C GLN A 50 44.67 9.99 4.31
N VAL A 51 44.45 8.78 3.80
CA VAL A 51 45.39 8.12 2.89
C VAL A 51 45.14 8.65 1.47
N PRO A 52 46.13 9.27 0.80
CA PRO A 52 45.94 9.84 -0.54
C PRO A 52 45.39 8.83 -1.55
N GLY A 53 44.47 9.27 -2.42
CA GLY A 53 43.82 8.41 -3.41
C GLY A 53 44.79 7.68 -4.34
N GLU A 54 45.94 8.30 -4.67
CA GLU A 54 47.01 7.65 -5.45
C GLU A 54 47.63 6.44 -4.73
N ILE A 55 47.80 6.46 -3.40
CA ILE A 55 48.43 5.37 -2.64
C ILE A 55 47.47 4.19 -2.54
N LEU A 56 46.19 4.46 -2.24
CA LEU A 56 45.12 3.45 -2.24
C LEU A 56 44.86 2.88 -3.64
N GLY A 57 44.79 3.73 -4.67
CA GLY A 57 44.65 3.31 -6.07
C GLY A 57 45.83 2.48 -6.57
N THR A 58 47.06 2.81 -6.14
CA THR A 58 48.25 2.00 -6.42
C THR A 58 48.17 0.64 -5.74
N ALA A 59 47.87 0.58 -4.43
CA ALA A 59 47.76 -0.69 -3.71
C ALA A 59 46.62 -1.59 -4.25
N LEU A 60 45.47 -1.00 -4.59
CA LEU A 60 44.34 -1.71 -5.18
C LEU A 60 44.68 -2.23 -6.60
N TYR A 61 45.43 -1.45 -7.40
CA TYR A 61 45.95 -1.91 -8.69
C TYR A 61 47.01 -3.00 -8.55
N GLU A 62 47.96 -2.87 -7.63
CA GLU A 62 48.98 -3.91 -7.40
C GLU A 62 48.31 -5.24 -7.01
N ALA A 63 47.26 -5.19 -6.17
CA ALA A 63 46.47 -6.37 -5.86
C ALA A 63 45.71 -6.93 -7.09
N LEU A 64 45.11 -6.08 -7.93
CA LEU A 64 44.43 -6.49 -9.18
C LEU A 64 45.40 -7.08 -10.21
N VAL A 65 46.62 -6.55 -10.33
CA VAL A 65 47.63 -6.98 -11.32
C VAL A 65 48.42 -8.19 -10.86
N GLN A 66 48.98 -8.16 -9.64
CA GLN A 66 49.90 -9.20 -9.19
C GLN A 66 49.18 -10.52 -8.86
N ASN A 67 47.90 -10.47 -8.46
CA ASN A 67 47.08 -11.67 -8.16
C ASN A 67 46.23 -12.14 -9.36
N ASN A 68 46.64 -11.87 -10.60
CA ASN A 68 45.96 -12.24 -11.85
C ASN A 68 44.53 -11.69 -12.07
N GLY A 69 43.97 -10.90 -11.16
CA GLY A 69 42.60 -10.37 -11.28
C GLY A 69 42.34 -9.62 -12.58
N LEU A 70 43.30 -8.78 -13.01
CA LEU A 70 43.22 -8.05 -14.28
C LEU A 70 43.33 -8.99 -15.50
N ALA A 71 44.07 -10.09 -15.42
CA ALA A 71 44.10 -11.11 -16.48
C ALA A 71 42.78 -11.89 -16.57
N ILE A 72 42.13 -12.18 -15.44
CA ILE A 72 40.80 -12.79 -15.39
C ILE A 72 39.76 -11.84 -16.01
N ILE A 73 39.75 -10.57 -15.62
CA ILE A 73 38.86 -9.54 -16.20
C ILE A 73 39.08 -9.41 -17.71
N GLN A 74 40.34 -9.42 -18.17
CA GLN A 74 40.68 -9.36 -19.60
C GLN A 74 40.20 -10.61 -20.37
N GLN A 75 40.40 -11.80 -19.80
CA GLN A 75 39.99 -13.08 -20.41
C GLN A 75 38.47 -13.25 -20.44
N MET A 76 37.74 -12.69 -19.47
CA MET A 76 36.28 -12.58 -19.49
C MET A 76 35.81 -11.59 -20.57
N PHE A 77 36.50 -10.45 -20.74
CA PHE A 77 36.17 -9.43 -21.73
C PHE A 77 36.29 -9.97 -23.17
N ASP A 78 37.37 -10.67 -23.50
CA ASP A 78 37.58 -11.28 -24.82
C ASP A 78 36.49 -12.32 -25.18
N ALA A 79 35.83 -12.91 -24.18
CA ALA A 79 34.72 -13.86 -24.35
C ALA A 79 33.33 -13.19 -24.50
N THR A 80 33.14 -11.95 -24.05
CA THR A 80 31.81 -11.30 -23.92
C THR A 80 31.72 -9.95 -24.64
N ASN A 81 32.25 -9.89 -25.86
CA ASN A 81 32.55 -8.70 -26.68
C ASN A 81 31.33 -7.87 -27.18
N GLN A 82 30.22 -7.85 -26.43
CA GLN A 82 28.97 -7.11 -26.73
C GLN A 82 28.42 -6.29 -25.54
N TYR A 83 29.00 -6.38 -24.33
CA TYR A 83 28.40 -5.81 -23.12
C TYR A 83 29.34 -4.88 -22.35
N ARG A 84 28.78 -3.87 -21.66
CA ARG A 84 29.50 -3.05 -20.66
C ARG A 84 29.12 -3.54 -19.26
N PRO A 85 30.01 -4.17 -18.49
CA PRO A 85 29.70 -4.58 -17.12
C PRO A 85 29.60 -3.38 -16.19
N LEU A 86 28.74 -3.48 -15.17
CA LEU A 86 28.72 -2.57 -14.02
C LEU A 86 29.69 -3.09 -12.95
N PHE A 87 30.41 -2.16 -12.32
CA PHE A 87 31.15 -2.44 -11.08
C PHE A 87 30.32 -1.95 -9.89
N PHE A 88 30.02 -2.86 -8.98
CA PHE A 88 29.43 -2.55 -7.68
C PHE A 88 30.49 -2.65 -6.60
N VAL A 89 30.54 -1.65 -5.72
CA VAL A 89 31.37 -1.63 -4.51
C VAL A 89 30.44 -1.51 -3.31
N GLU A 90 30.46 -2.53 -2.45
CA GLU A 90 29.67 -2.59 -1.22
C GLU A 90 30.59 -2.37 0.00
N LEU A 91 30.19 -1.43 0.86
CA LEU A 91 30.95 -0.92 2.01
C LEU A 91 30.02 -0.84 3.24
N GLU A 92 30.57 -1.03 4.44
CA GLU A 92 29.86 -0.73 5.68
C GLU A 92 29.88 0.78 5.95
N GLU A 93 28.80 1.31 6.55
CA GLU A 93 28.48 2.75 6.63
C GLU A 93 29.59 3.59 7.29
N GLU A 94 30.33 3.01 8.24
CA GLU A 94 31.44 3.64 8.97
C GLU A 94 32.66 3.96 8.09
N ASP A 95 32.95 3.16 7.06
CA ASP A 95 34.13 3.32 6.19
C ASP A 95 33.84 4.22 4.97
N LEU A 96 32.57 4.58 4.75
CA LEU A 96 32.08 5.26 3.55
C LEU A 96 32.54 6.73 3.46
N TYR A 97 32.77 7.38 4.61
CA TYR A 97 33.03 8.82 4.75
C TYR A 97 34.51 9.22 4.69
N HIS A 98 35.45 8.28 4.50
CA HIS A 98 36.88 8.52 4.72
C HIS A 98 37.81 8.17 3.54
N LEU A 99 37.24 7.74 2.41
CA LEU A 99 38.00 7.26 1.24
C LEU A 99 37.67 8.12 0.01
N PRO A 100 38.66 8.77 -0.63
CA PRO A 100 38.43 9.68 -1.76
C PRO A 100 38.22 8.88 -3.05
N TRP A 101 37.03 8.31 -3.24
CA TRP A 101 36.76 7.35 -4.32
C TRP A 101 36.98 7.92 -5.73
N GLU A 102 36.61 9.18 -5.96
CA GLU A 102 36.89 9.89 -7.22
C GLU A 102 38.40 9.99 -7.49
N GLU A 103 39.23 10.19 -6.47
CA GLU A 103 40.69 10.15 -6.60
C GLU A 103 41.21 8.73 -6.82
N ILE A 104 40.70 7.73 -6.08
CA ILE A 104 41.13 6.33 -6.21
C ILE A 104 40.90 5.81 -7.65
N PHE A 105 39.78 6.18 -8.27
CA PHE A 105 39.45 5.77 -9.64
C PHE A 105 40.02 6.68 -10.73
N SER A 106 40.33 7.95 -10.46
CA SER A 106 41.02 8.84 -11.44
C SER A 106 42.55 8.80 -11.33
N ALA A 107 43.10 8.33 -10.20
CA ALA A 107 44.51 8.06 -10.04
C ALA A 107 45.01 7.10 -11.11
N ARG A 108 46.19 7.37 -11.63
CA ARG A 108 46.90 6.34 -12.39
C ARG A 108 47.37 5.28 -11.40
N PRO A 109 47.15 3.99 -11.66
CA PRO A 109 46.80 3.42 -12.98
C PRO A 109 45.32 2.97 -13.16
N LEU A 110 44.39 3.30 -12.26
CA LEU A 110 42.99 2.85 -12.34
C LEU A 110 42.09 3.71 -13.26
N ALA A 111 42.54 4.90 -13.68
CA ALA A 111 41.83 5.84 -14.57
C ALA A 111 41.15 5.23 -15.83
N PHE A 112 41.64 4.11 -16.36
CA PHE A 112 40.99 3.45 -17.51
C PHE A 112 39.62 2.80 -17.17
N LEU A 113 39.29 2.67 -15.88
CA LEU A 113 38.03 2.11 -15.41
C LEU A 113 36.90 3.15 -15.50
N SER A 114 37.13 4.39 -15.04
CA SER A 114 36.14 5.48 -15.12
C SER A 114 35.76 5.81 -16.58
N ASP A 115 36.71 5.68 -17.50
CA ASP A 115 36.49 5.96 -18.93
C ASP A 115 35.65 4.89 -19.65
N LYS A 116 35.41 3.72 -19.03
CA LYS A 116 34.83 2.54 -19.70
C LYS A 116 33.63 1.90 -19.00
N TYR A 117 33.55 1.97 -17.68
CA TYR A 117 32.54 1.25 -16.88
C TYR A 117 31.70 2.23 -16.05
N ARG A 118 30.42 1.87 -15.80
CA ARG A 118 29.62 2.57 -14.80
C ARG A 118 29.94 1.99 -13.42
N ILE A 119 30.40 2.87 -12.53
CA ILE A 119 30.64 2.57 -11.10
C ILE A 119 29.36 2.95 -10.35
N CYS A 120 28.76 1.98 -9.65
CA CYS A 120 27.54 2.21 -8.87
C CYS A 120 27.82 2.01 -7.37
N ARG A 121 27.54 3.05 -6.57
CA ARG A 121 27.57 2.98 -5.11
C ARG A 121 26.30 2.27 -4.62
N TYR A 122 26.44 1.36 -3.66
CA TYR A 122 25.32 0.63 -3.05
C TYR A 122 25.33 0.83 -1.54
N LEU A 123 24.20 1.26 -0.98
CA LEU A 123 23.99 1.45 0.45
C LEU A 123 23.02 0.38 0.95
N SER A 124 23.55 -0.59 1.68
CA SER A 124 22.82 -1.78 2.16
C SER A 124 21.64 -1.45 3.08
N GLY A 125 21.68 -0.32 3.79
CA GLY A 125 20.57 0.16 4.63
C GLY A 125 19.37 0.77 3.89
N TYR A 126 19.55 1.27 2.65
CA TYR A 126 18.56 2.17 2.02
C TYR A 126 18.09 1.79 0.61
N SER A 127 18.73 0.84 -0.07
CA SER A 127 18.23 0.22 -1.32
C SER A 127 17.91 1.18 -2.50
N ILE A 128 18.46 2.39 -2.52
CA ILE A 128 18.28 3.39 -3.59
C ILE A 128 19.66 3.88 -4.07
N ALA A 129 19.79 4.11 -5.38
CA ALA A 129 20.89 4.87 -5.99
C ALA A 129 20.33 6.15 -6.63
N LEU A 130 21.04 7.28 -6.53
CA LEU A 130 20.49 8.62 -6.77
C LEU A 130 21.14 9.35 -7.96
N THR A 131 20.32 9.71 -8.95
CA THR A 131 20.55 10.56 -10.14
C THR A 131 19.16 10.97 -10.69
N TRP A 132 18.91 12.11 -11.36
CA TRP A 132 19.69 13.28 -11.80
C TRP A 132 18.68 14.41 -12.16
N ALA A 133 19.01 15.70 -12.28
CA ALA A 133 20.19 16.49 -11.91
C ALA A 133 19.79 17.98 -11.71
N LEU A 134 20.69 18.80 -11.17
CA LEU A 134 20.56 20.27 -11.13
C LEU A 134 21.07 20.92 -12.43
N SER A 135 20.76 22.21 -12.63
CA SER A 135 21.52 23.10 -13.54
C SER A 135 22.91 23.35 -12.97
N LEU A 136 23.79 22.34 -12.98
CA LEU A 136 25.14 22.48 -12.44
C LEU A 136 25.97 23.41 -13.33
N PRO A 137 26.72 24.36 -12.76
CA PRO A 137 26.89 24.60 -11.31
C PRO A 137 25.77 25.45 -10.68
N ILE A 138 25.34 25.09 -9.45
CA ILE A 138 24.47 25.97 -8.62
C ILE A 138 25.21 27.29 -8.35
N ASP A 139 24.59 28.44 -8.62
CA ASP A 139 25.18 29.75 -8.30
C ASP A 139 25.02 30.09 -6.80
N VAL A 140 26.14 30.32 -6.13
CA VAL A 140 26.22 30.59 -4.68
C VAL A 140 26.92 31.92 -4.43
N LEU A 141 26.25 32.83 -3.73
CA LEU A 141 26.85 34.06 -3.21
C LEU A 141 27.23 33.87 -1.74
N LEU A 142 28.53 33.90 -1.42
CA LEU A 142 29.05 33.92 -0.05
C LEU A 142 29.53 35.33 0.31
N VAL A 143 28.93 35.94 1.33
CA VAL A 143 29.24 37.31 1.75
C VAL A 143 29.58 37.35 3.24
N SER A 144 30.70 37.97 3.59
CA SER A 144 31.11 38.16 5.00
C SER A 144 31.41 39.63 5.31
N SER A 145 30.85 40.11 6.42
CA SER A 145 31.02 41.46 6.96
C SER A 145 32.44 41.77 7.46
N ALA A 146 32.99 40.83 8.23
CA ALA A 146 34.19 41.04 9.04
C ALA A 146 35.51 40.73 8.29
N GLU A 147 36.62 41.01 8.97
CA GLU A 147 37.95 40.53 8.58
C GLU A 147 38.03 38.97 8.54
N LYS A 148 39.15 38.45 8.03
CA LYS A 148 39.38 37.03 7.69
C LYS A 148 39.20 36.00 8.82
N SER A 149 38.89 36.39 10.05
CA SER A 149 38.58 35.46 11.15
C SER A 149 37.24 34.74 10.93
N VAL A 150 36.18 35.46 10.54
CA VAL A 150 34.82 34.90 10.32
C VAL A 150 34.78 33.90 9.16
N MET A 151 35.64 34.08 8.16
CA MET A 151 35.80 33.17 7.01
C MET A 151 36.11 31.71 7.42
N ARG A 152 36.61 31.46 8.63
CA ARG A 152 36.89 30.09 9.13
C ARG A 152 35.62 29.26 9.40
N SER A 153 34.44 29.89 9.40
CA SER A 153 33.15 29.21 9.55
C SER A 153 32.34 29.10 8.25
N LEU A 154 32.83 29.62 7.12
CA LEU A 154 32.20 29.35 5.81
C LEU A 154 32.57 27.95 5.31
N PRO A 155 31.83 27.38 4.33
CA PRO A 155 32.28 26.17 3.65
C PRO A 155 33.67 26.37 3.01
N ASP A 156 34.47 25.32 2.96
CA ASP A 156 35.79 25.35 2.35
C ASP A 156 35.77 25.19 0.82
N ALA A 157 36.94 25.38 0.19
CA ALA A 157 37.09 25.26 -1.26
C ALA A 157 36.78 23.84 -1.78
N ASP A 158 36.94 22.81 -0.94
CA ASP A 158 36.69 21.41 -1.31
C ASP A 158 35.19 21.06 -1.28
N THR A 159 34.40 21.76 -0.49
CA THR A 159 32.93 21.71 -0.55
C THR A 159 32.40 22.62 -1.66
N LEU A 160 32.98 23.80 -1.83
CA LEU A 160 32.51 24.80 -2.80
C LEU A 160 32.84 24.47 -4.26
N ARG A 161 33.73 23.49 -4.53
CA ARG A 161 34.04 23.02 -5.90
C ARG A 161 32.84 22.41 -6.64
N TYR A 162 31.76 22.04 -5.94
CA TYR A 162 30.51 21.56 -6.52
C TYR A 162 29.53 22.71 -6.91
N PHE A 163 29.92 23.97 -6.65
CA PHE A 163 29.09 25.17 -6.77
C PHE A 163 29.80 26.30 -7.56
N SER A 164 29.04 27.13 -8.27
CA SER A 164 29.54 28.37 -8.88
C SER A 164 29.58 29.46 -7.82
N THR A 165 30.69 29.50 -7.09
CA THR A 165 30.77 30.28 -5.86
C THR A 165 31.38 31.66 -6.08
N THR A 166 30.56 32.70 -5.95
CA THR A 166 31.01 34.09 -5.81
C THR A 166 31.23 34.41 -4.33
N THR A 167 32.49 34.48 -3.89
CA THR A 167 32.85 34.84 -2.51
C THR A 167 33.30 36.28 -2.40
N ALA A 168 32.78 37.05 -1.43
CA ALA A 168 33.13 38.44 -1.19
C ALA A 168 33.24 38.77 0.31
N THR A 169 34.32 39.43 0.71
CA THR A 169 34.67 39.74 2.11
C THR A 169 34.85 41.23 2.34
N GLY A 170 34.40 41.76 3.49
CA GLY A 170 34.45 43.20 3.78
C GLY A 170 33.49 43.99 2.88
N VAL A 171 32.30 43.42 2.63
CA VAL A 171 31.37 43.89 1.60
C VAL A 171 30.51 45.03 2.13
N THR A 172 30.77 46.26 1.67
CA THR A 172 29.85 47.38 1.95
C THR A 172 28.46 47.10 1.39
N GLY A 173 27.41 47.60 2.04
CA GLY A 173 26.04 47.37 1.58
C GLY A 173 25.80 47.83 0.14
N SER A 174 26.46 48.90 -0.30
CA SER A 174 26.42 49.34 -1.71
C SER A 174 27.00 48.30 -2.69
N ARG A 175 28.00 47.50 -2.27
CA ARG A 175 28.56 46.42 -3.08
C ARG A 175 27.67 45.18 -3.08
N LEU A 176 27.03 44.85 -1.96
CA LEU A 176 26.06 43.74 -1.89
C LEU A 176 24.86 43.98 -2.82
N ARG A 177 24.29 45.20 -2.79
CA ARG A 177 23.23 45.64 -3.73
C ARG A 177 23.63 45.39 -5.19
N LEU A 178 24.83 45.84 -5.60
CA LEU A 178 25.35 45.67 -6.96
C LEU A 178 25.64 44.21 -7.36
N LEU A 179 25.84 43.29 -6.41
CA LEU A 179 26.00 41.87 -6.69
C LEU A 179 24.62 41.23 -6.94
N MET A 180 23.68 41.40 -6.01
CA MET A 180 22.34 40.78 -6.08
C MET A 180 21.44 41.40 -7.18
N GLN A 181 21.69 42.65 -7.58
CA GLN A 181 21.01 43.26 -8.74
C GLN A 181 21.67 42.94 -10.08
N GLY A 182 22.89 42.37 -10.07
CA GLY A 182 23.68 42.13 -11.28
C GLY A 182 23.70 40.68 -11.76
N PHE A 183 23.43 39.72 -10.86
CA PHE A 183 23.60 38.29 -11.10
C PHE A 183 22.56 37.46 -10.33
N PRO A 184 22.06 36.35 -10.92
CA PRO A 184 21.27 35.37 -10.19
C PRO A 184 22.15 34.56 -9.21
N PHE A 185 21.56 34.10 -8.11
CA PHE A 185 22.17 33.20 -7.14
C PHE A 185 21.08 32.33 -6.50
N ASP A 186 21.05 31.03 -6.80
CA ASP A 186 20.14 30.06 -6.15
C ASP A 186 20.27 30.10 -4.63
N ILE A 187 21.51 30.19 -4.13
CA ILE A 187 21.84 30.25 -2.70
C ILE A 187 22.58 31.55 -2.39
N VAL A 188 22.04 32.35 -1.47
CA VAL A 188 22.72 33.54 -0.92
C VAL A 188 23.00 33.29 0.55
N HIS A 189 24.26 33.37 0.94
CA HIS A 189 24.72 33.16 2.32
C HIS A 189 25.45 34.41 2.81
N ILE A 190 24.88 35.04 3.85
CA ILE A 190 25.38 36.30 4.41
C ILE A 190 25.77 36.09 5.87
N ALA A 191 27.06 36.20 6.16
CA ALA A 191 27.60 36.38 7.50
C ALA A 191 27.59 37.88 7.85
N ALA A 192 26.68 38.29 8.73
CA ALA A 192 26.39 39.68 9.06
C ALA A 192 25.95 39.88 10.51
N GLY A 193 26.06 41.12 10.98
CA GLY A 193 25.46 41.54 12.25
C GLY A 193 23.98 41.90 12.09
N ALA A 194 23.28 42.08 13.21
CA ALA A 194 21.89 42.52 13.21
C ALA A 194 21.62 43.55 14.32
N SER A 195 20.79 44.55 14.03
CA SER A 195 20.41 45.57 15.02
C SER A 195 18.92 45.90 14.91
N PHE A 196 18.28 46.20 16.04
CA PHE A 196 17.02 46.94 16.01
C PHE A 196 17.34 48.43 15.83
N ARG A 197 16.67 49.09 14.88
CA ARG A 197 16.70 50.54 14.71
C ARG A 197 15.25 51.02 14.69
N GLU A 198 14.92 51.88 15.65
CA GLU A 198 13.54 52.28 15.92
C GLU A 198 12.66 51.04 16.19
N GLU A 199 11.69 50.73 15.33
CA GLU A 199 10.80 49.57 15.48
C GLU A 199 11.13 48.40 14.53
N GLU A 200 12.10 48.56 13.61
CA GLU A 200 12.51 47.50 12.67
C GLU A 200 13.86 46.86 13.01
N SER A 201 13.97 45.56 12.76
CA SER A 201 15.25 44.86 12.67
C SER A 201 15.92 45.13 11.32
N VAL A 202 17.22 45.43 11.31
CA VAL A 202 18.01 45.63 10.09
C VAL A 202 19.29 44.79 10.10
N LEU A 203 19.68 44.29 8.91
CA LEU A 203 20.89 43.51 8.71
C LEU A 203 22.11 44.42 8.44
N LEU A 204 23.25 44.09 9.03
CA LEU A 204 24.49 44.86 8.98
C LEU A 204 25.64 44.00 8.40
N PRO A 205 25.80 43.93 7.05
CA PRO A 205 26.87 43.15 6.42
C PRO A 205 28.24 43.88 6.42
N GLY A 206 28.50 44.78 7.37
CA GLY A 206 29.78 45.47 7.53
C GLY A 206 29.70 46.72 8.42
N ASP A 207 30.85 47.26 8.82
CA ASP A 207 30.97 48.37 9.79
C ASP A 207 30.49 49.75 9.29
N ALA A 208 30.08 49.87 8.02
CA ALA A 208 29.91 51.16 7.32
C ALA A 208 28.48 51.45 6.86
N ASP A 209 27.74 52.20 7.69
CA ASP A 209 26.53 53.04 7.44
C ASP A 209 25.31 52.48 6.67
N THR A 210 25.43 51.38 5.93
CA THR A 210 24.42 50.89 4.98
C THR A 210 23.79 49.60 5.47
N ALA A 211 22.92 49.74 6.47
CA ALA A 211 22.00 48.69 6.88
C ALA A 211 21.01 48.32 5.75
N PHE A 212 20.36 47.17 5.89
CA PHE A 212 19.29 46.70 5.00
C PHE A 212 18.01 46.52 5.82
N THR A 213 16.89 47.06 5.33
CA THR A 213 15.56 46.72 5.85
C THR A 213 15.08 45.38 5.26
N PRO A 214 14.13 44.68 5.89
CA PRO A 214 13.58 43.45 5.33
C PRO A 214 12.93 43.68 3.96
N ALA A 215 12.29 44.84 3.75
CA ALA A 215 11.70 45.21 2.46
C ALA A 215 12.75 45.36 1.35
N GLU A 216 13.87 46.04 1.62
CA GLU A 216 14.95 46.19 0.65
C GLU A 216 15.62 44.85 0.33
N MET A 217 15.93 44.06 1.36
CA MET A 217 16.55 42.74 1.17
C MET A 217 15.63 41.78 0.41
N ARG A 218 14.31 41.81 0.62
CA ARG A 218 13.33 41.04 -0.17
C ARG A 218 13.43 41.34 -1.66
N SER A 219 13.44 42.61 -2.06
CA SER A 219 13.60 43.00 -3.47
C SER A 219 14.96 42.63 -4.08
N LEU A 220 16.01 42.49 -3.26
CA LEU A 220 17.32 42.02 -3.71
C LEU A 220 17.34 40.50 -3.91
N LEU A 221 16.67 39.73 -3.04
CA LEU A 221 16.53 38.27 -3.17
C LEU A 221 15.68 37.89 -4.39
N GLU A 222 14.61 38.67 -4.64
CA GLU A 222 13.77 38.55 -5.84
C GLU A 222 14.57 38.83 -7.12
N ALA A 223 15.36 39.91 -7.15
CA ALA A 223 16.22 40.27 -8.27
C ALA A 223 17.36 39.27 -8.52
N ALA A 224 17.88 38.63 -7.46
CA ALA A 224 18.87 37.57 -7.53
C ALA A 224 18.24 36.18 -7.78
N HIS A 225 16.92 36.06 -7.93
CA HIS A 225 16.19 34.79 -8.06
C HIS A 225 16.52 33.76 -6.95
N THR A 226 16.79 34.25 -5.73
CA THR A 226 17.26 33.42 -4.63
C THR A 226 16.20 32.45 -4.14
N ARG A 227 16.63 31.20 -3.94
CA ARG A 227 15.80 30.06 -3.48
C ARG A 227 16.07 29.74 -2.02
N LEU A 228 17.33 29.71 -1.62
CA LEU A 228 17.76 29.55 -0.22
C LEU A 228 18.57 30.77 0.23
N LEU A 229 18.09 31.46 1.26
CA LEU A 229 18.85 32.47 2.00
C LEU A 229 19.40 31.84 3.28
N ILE A 230 20.71 31.94 3.50
CA ILE A 230 21.38 31.57 4.75
C ILE A 230 21.86 32.84 5.45
N LEU A 231 21.41 33.06 6.69
CA LEU A 231 21.80 34.19 7.53
C LEU A 231 22.63 33.69 8.71
N GLN A 232 23.94 33.95 8.67
CA GLN A 232 24.87 33.65 9.76
C GLN A 232 25.10 34.90 10.60
N GLY A 233 24.84 34.82 11.90
CA GLY A 233 25.06 35.92 12.84
C GLY A 233 26.54 36.09 13.20
N THR A 234 27.07 37.31 13.02
CA THR A 234 28.43 37.68 13.48
C THR A 234 28.45 38.43 14.81
N ASP A 235 27.29 38.65 15.45
CA ASP A 235 27.15 39.26 16.78
C ASP A 235 26.09 38.53 17.62
N GLU A 236 26.09 38.79 18.94
CA GLU A 236 25.18 38.14 19.91
C GLU A 236 23.69 38.48 19.71
N ASN A 237 23.32 39.38 18.79
CA ASN A 237 21.96 39.89 18.63
C ASN A 237 21.05 38.95 17.83
N ARG A 238 20.98 37.69 18.27
CA ARG A 238 20.08 36.64 17.77
C ARG A 238 18.62 37.11 17.68
N GLY A 239 18.19 38.02 18.56
CA GLY A 239 16.85 38.62 18.53
C GLY A 239 16.59 39.41 17.25
N ALA A 240 17.49 40.35 16.90
CA ALA A 240 17.35 41.13 15.67
C ALA A 240 17.50 40.27 14.41
N LEU A 241 18.40 39.28 14.41
CA LEU A 241 18.62 38.41 13.25
C LEU A 241 17.40 37.51 12.95
N LEU A 242 16.78 36.93 13.99
CA LEU A 242 15.56 36.12 13.83
C LEU A 242 14.35 36.98 13.47
N HIS A 243 14.23 38.19 14.02
CA HIS A 243 13.18 39.13 13.63
C HIS A 243 13.32 39.53 12.15
N PHE A 244 14.55 39.84 11.70
CA PHE A 244 14.84 40.16 10.29
C PHE A 244 14.47 39.02 9.35
N ALA A 245 14.85 37.78 9.68
CA ALA A 245 14.49 36.59 8.92
C ALA A 245 12.96 36.35 8.86
N HIS A 246 12.26 36.55 9.98
CA HIS A 246 10.80 36.46 10.03
C HIS A 246 10.13 37.56 9.18
N SER A 247 10.66 38.79 9.16
CA SER A 247 10.18 39.87 8.29
C SER A 247 10.50 39.64 6.79
N LEU A 248 11.43 38.75 6.46
CA LEU A 248 11.65 38.28 5.08
C LEU A 248 10.67 37.18 4.65
N PHE A 249 9.93 36.57 5.57
CA PHE A 249 9.04 35.45 5.26
C PHE A 249 7.78 35.90 4.49
N HIS A 250 7.46 35.19 3.39
CA HIS A 250 6.18 35.24 2.66
C HIS A 250 6.06 34.02 1.75
N ASP A 251 4.84 33.73 1.28
CA ASP A 251 4.51 32.49 0.54
C ASP A 251 5.29 32.31 -0.78
N GLU A 252 5.73 33.40 -1.41
CA GLU A 252 6.52 33.42 -2.65
C GLU A 252 8.01 33.79 -2.43
N GLY A 253 8.47 33.80 -1.16
CA GLY A 253 9.84 34.16 -0.82
C GLY A 253 10.83 32.98 -0.87
N PRO A 254 12.14 33.23 -0.72
CA PRO A 254 13.11 32.16 -0.49
C PRO A 254 12.81 31.41 0.82
N THR A 255 13.27 30.17 0.89
CA THR A 255 13.45 29.51 2.20
C THR A 255 14.55 30.25 2.95
N VAL A 256 14.30 30.64 4.20
CA VAL A 256 15.27 31.38 5.02
C VAL A 256 15.79 30.51 6.14
N PHE A 257 17.10 30.31 6.19
CA PHE A 257 17.79 29.50 7.17
C PHE A 257 18.73 30.36 8.02
N VAL A 258 18.56 30.35 9.34
CA VAL A 258 19.25 31.26 10.26
C VAL A 258 20.12 30.48 11.24
N ILE A 259 21.37 30.89 11.34
CA ILE A 259 22.37 30.36 12.26
C ILE A 259 22.86 31.53 13.12
N PRO A 260 22.48 31.60 14.40
CA PRO A 260 22.91 32.69 15.27
C PRO A 260 24.40 32.58 15.64
N TYR A 261 24.98 33.69 16.07
CA TYR A 261 26.30 33.70 16.69
C TYR A 261 26.35 32.77 17.92
N THR A 262 27.46 32.05 18.08
CA THR A 262 27.87 31.41 19.34
C THR A 262 29.39 31.55 19.46
N GLU A 263 29.92 31.79 20.66
CA GLU A 263 31.37 31.88 20.86
C GLU A 263 32.12 30.62 20.38
N GLU A 264 31.47 29.45 20.47
CA GLU A 264 32.03 28.16 20.07
C GLU A 264 32.31 28.07 18.55
N LEU A 265 31.54 28.77 17.70
CA LEU A 265 31.80 28.86 16.24
C LEU A 265 33.07 29.65 15.90
N PHE A 266 33.43 30.64 16.72
CA PHE A 266 34.50 31.60 16.41
C PHE A 266 35.79 31.37 17.21
N ASN A 267 35.70 30.71 18.37
CA ASN A 267 36.83 30.40 19.22
C ASN A 267 36.77 28.93 19.69
N PRO A 268 36.87 27.96 18.75
CA PRO A 268 36.80 26.53 19.08
C PRO A 268 37.90 26.14 20.07
N LYS A 269 37.49 25.62 21.23
CA LYS A 269 38.42 25.16 22.28
C LYS A 269 39.37 24.09 21.71
N PRO A 270 40.65 24.07 22.13
CA PRO A 270 41.61 23.09 21.62
C PRO A 270 41.15 21.65 21.91
N LYS A 271 41.36 20.76 20.92
CA LYS A 271 40.78 19.41 20.69
C LYS A 271 40.81 18.35 21.82
N ASN A 272 41.10 18.71 23.08
CA ASN A 272 41.28 17.76 24.17
C ASN A 272 39.98 17.32 24.87
N GLU A 273 38.84 17.96 24.61
CA GLU A 273 37.51 17.50 25.06
C GLU A 273 36.78 16.85 23.87
N MET A 274 36.89 15.53 23.73
CA MET A 274 36.11 14.76 22.74
C MET A 274 34.62 14.72 23.14
N VAL A 275 33.87 15.76 22.75
CA VAL A 275 32.42 15.67 22.64
C VAL A 275 32.10 14.87 21.37
N SER A 276 31.97 13.55 21.52
CA SER A 276 31.71 12.61 20.41
C SER A 276 30.26 12.71 19.90
N GLY A 277 29.91 13.86 19.33
CA GLY A 277 28.56 14.21 18.92
C GLY A 277 28.55 15.36 17.91
N VAL A 278 28.96 15.02 16.68
CA VAL A 278 28.91 15.86 15.46
C VAL A 278 29.54 17.25 15.61
N ASP A 279 30.82 17.36 15.21
CA ASP A 279 31.42 18.64 14.84
C ASP A 279 30.82 19.11 13.51
N TRP A 280 29.56 19.53 13.55
CA TRP A 280 28.82 20.02 12.38
C TRP A 280 29.52 21.24 11.80
N THR A 281 29.86 21.15 10.52
CA THR A 281 30.45 22.24 9.75
C THR A 281 29.48 22.72 8.67
N PHE A 282 29.74 23.91 8.16
CA PHE A 282 29.07 24.38 6.96
C PHE A 282 29.42 23.54 5.71
N ASN A 283 30.52 22.76 5.75
CA ASN A 283 30.80 21.78 4.70
C ASN A 283 29.67 20.73 4.66
N ASP A 284 29.36 20.11 5.81
CA ASP A 284 28.34 19.07 5.92
C ASP A 284 26.97 19.57 5.44
N PHE A 285 26.61 20.81 5.80
CA PHE A 285 25.39 21.46 5.33
C PHE A 285 25.32 21.55 3.81
N TYR A 286 26.35 22.12 3.17
CA TYR A 286 26.40 22.24 1.71
C TYR A 286 26.54 20.87 1.02
N PHE A 287 27.18 19.90 1.66
CA PHE A 287 27.30 18.53 1.17
C PHE A 287 25.93 17.82 1.14
N THR A 288 25.09 17.97 2.18
CA THR A 288 23.71 17.44 2.15
C THR A 288 22.85 18.08 1.05
N ILE A 289 23.09 19.35 0.72
CA ILE A 289 22.43 20.04 -0.41
C ILE A 289 22.87 19.44 -1.76
N VAL A 290 24.16 19.11 -1.95
CA VAL A 290 24.64 18.41 -3.16
C VAL A 290 23.98 17.02 -3.29
N HIS A 291 23.58 16.40 -2.18
CA HIS A 291 23.05 15.05 -2.12
C HIS A 291 21.51 14.93 -2.01
N ASP A 292 20.75 15.98 -2.37
CA ASP A 292 19.27 15.98 -2.44
C ASP A 292 18.57 15.61 -1.11
N PHE A 293 19.25 15.81 0.03
CA PHE A 293 18.63 15.63 1.34
C PHE A 293 17.56 16.70 1.58
N PRO A 294 16.37 16.34 2.10
CA PRO A 294 15.34 17.33 2.37
C PRO A 294 15.80 18.25 3.50
N LEU A 295 15.77 19.57 3.29
CA LEU A 295 16.43 20.55 4.17
C LEU A 295 16.04 20.48 5.66
N HIS A 296 14.87 19.90 5.98
CA HIS A 296 14.40 19.68 7.35
C HIS A 296 15.07 18.50 8.07
N PHE A 297 15.63 17.52 7.35
CA PHE A 297 16.51 16.50 7.94
C PHE A 297 17.88 17.09 8.23
N THR A 298 18.51 17.77 7.26
CA THR A 298 19.75 18.52 7.45
C THR A 298 19.67 19.47 8.67
N TYR A 299 18.51 20.09 8.90
CA TYR A 299 18.24 20.94 10.06
C TYR A 299 18.26 20.19 11.41
N TRP A 300 17.87 18.92 11.47
CA TRP A 300 17.87 18.10 12.69
C TRP A 300 19.26 17.60 13.06
N ASP A 301 20.15 17.41 12.10
CA ASP A 301 21.55 16.98 12.34
C ASP A 301 22.43 18.12 12.91
N ILE A 302 21.94 19.36 12.93
CA ILE A 302 22.63 20.53 13.48
C ILE A 302 22.55 20.50 15.02
N PRO A 303 23.68 20.44 15.74
CA PRO A 303 23.69 20.37 17.19
C PRO A 303 22.87 21.50 17.84
N THR A 304 21.91 21.14 18.68
CA THR A 304 20.91 22.06 19.27
C THR A 304 21.51 23.22 20.07
N ARG A 305 22.78 23.13 20.48
CA ARG A 305 23.61 24.23 21.01
C ARG A 305 23.64 25.46 20.09
N PHE A 306 23.69 25.27 18.77
CA PHE A 306 23.71 26.36 17.79
C PHE A 306 22.33 27.00 17.61
N ARG A 307 21.26 26.38 18.10
CA ARG A 307 19.87 26.88 18.04
C ARG A 307 19.51 27.51 16.67
N PRO A 308 19.71 26.79 15.55
CA PRO A 308 19.34 27.28 14.23
C PRO A 308 17.83 27.53 14.12
N SER A 309 17.37 28.14 13.04
CA SER A 309 15.94 28.32 12.75
C SER A 309 15.71 28.31 11.25
N LEU A 310 14.70 27.56 10.80
CA LEU A 310 14.42 27.34 9.39
C LEU A 310 12.97 27.78 9.08
N PHE A 311 12.83 28.77 8.22
CA PHE A 311 11.57 29.37 7.80
C PHE A 311 11.25 28.89 6.38
N ILE A 312 10.22 28.04 6.25
CA ILE A 312 9.89 27.33 5.00
C ILE A 312 8.53 27.81 4.47
N PRO A 313 8.47 28.48 3.30
CA PRO A 313 7.21 28.92 2.70
C PRO A 313 6.36 27.73 2.20
N ALA A 314 5.15 27.98 1.69
CA ALA A 314 4.32 26.93 1.11
C ALA A 314 5.01 26.31 -0.12
N GLY A 315 5.29 25.00 -0.09
CA GLY A 315 6.14 24.33 -1.10
C GLY A 315 7.66 24.51 -0.88
N GLY A 316 8.05 25.29 0.13
CA GLY A 316 9.46 25.57 0.48
C GLY A 316 10.31 24.33 0.78
N VAL A 317 9.67 23.23 1.19
CA VAL A 317 10.35 21.97 1.54
C VAL A 317 11.02 21.30 0.33
N ASP A 318 10.58 21.65 -0.88
CA ASP A 318 11.05 21.09 -2.15
C ASP A 318 12.02 22.05 -2.90
N VAL A 319 12.38 23.19 -2.29
CA VAL A 319 13.04 24.32 -2.99
C VAL A 319 14.42 24.00 -3.59
N LEU A 320 15.11 22.97 -3.09
CA LEU A 320 16.38 22.46 -3.67
C LEU A 320 16.28 21.00 -4.18
N ARG A 321 15.08 20.41 -4.25
CA ARG A 321 14.91 19.00 -4.62
C ARG A 321 15.09 18.74 -6.11
N ILE A 322 15.60 17.56 -6.45
CA ILE A 322 15.92 17.19 -7.84
C ILE A 322 14.71 16.55 -8.56
N SER A 323 14.20 15.38 -8.17
CA SER A 323 12.83 14.91 -8.50
C SER A 323 12.45 13.55 -7.90
N ASN A 324 11.35 13.49 -7.14
CA ASN A 324 10.78 12.22 -6.67
C ASN A 324 10.01 11.44 -7.75
N LEU A 325 9.68 12.04 -8.91
CA LEU A 325 8.77 11.42 -9.88
C LEU A 325 9.47 10.39 -10.79
N GLN A 326 10.75 10.59 -11.12
CA GLN A 326 11.53 9.63 -11.90
C GLN A 326 11.65 8.28 -11.17
N VAL A 327 12.16 8.29 -9.92
CA VAL A 327 12.33 7.09 -9.09
C VAL A 327 11.02 6.32 -8.92
N ASN A 328 9.88 7.01 -8.81
CA ASN A 328 8.56 6.39 -8.74
C ASN A 328 8.12 5.75 -10.08
N LEU A 329 8.49 6.31 -11.22
CA LEU A 329 8.21 5.73 -12.54
C LEU A 329 9.15 4.55 -12.85
N GLU A 330 10.41 4.63 -12.45
CA GLU A 330 11.40 3.55 -12.58
C GLU A 330 11.06 2.34 -11.69
N ASN A 331 10.71 2.56 -10.42
CA ASN A 331 10.29 1.48 -9.53
C ASN A 331 8.99 0.81 -10.00
N LYS A 332 8.03 1.59 -10.52
CA LYS A 332 6.85 1.03 -11.21
C LYS A 332 7.26 0.18 -12.41
N TYR A 333 8.12 0.70 -13.28
CA TYR A 333 8.62 -0.01 -14.47
C TYR A 333 9.40 -1.30 -14.12
N LEU A 334 10.22 -1.31 -13.07
CA LEU A 334 10.94 -2.51 -12.61
C LEU A 334 9.98 -3.58 -12.08
N GLY A 335 9.01 -3.20 -11.23
CA GLY A 335 7.97 -4.13 -10.77
C GLY A 335 7.12 -4.68 -11.92
N TYR A 336 6.81 -3.83 -12.89
CA TYR A 336 6.14 -4.16 -14.15
C TYR A 336 6.96 -5.14 -15.02
N MET A 337 8.27 -4.95 -15.15
CA MET A 337 9.18 -5.87 -15.84
C MET A 337 9.21 -7.25 -15.16
N MET A 338 9.37 -7.30 -13.84
CA MET A 338 9.41 -8.56 -13.06
C MET A 338 8.10 -9.35 -13.18
N TYR A 339 6.97 -8.68 -12.95
CA TYR A 339 5.63 -9.26 -13.10
C TYR A 339 5.38 -9.79 -14.53
N ALA A 340 5.90 -9.11 -15.55
CA ALA A 340 5.78 -9.59 -16.92
C ALA A 340 6.74 -10.74 -17.28
N GLN A 341 7.92 -10.82 -16.65
CA GLN A 341 8.80 -12.00 -16.79
C GLN A 341 8.14 -13.24 -16.19
N GLN A 342 7.50 -13.11 -15.02
CA GLN A 342 6.66 -14.16 -14.43
C GLN A 342 5.52 -14.57 -15.38
N LEU A 343 4.83 -13.58 -15.97
CA LEU A 343 3.77 -13.80 -16.95
C LEU A 343 4.25 -14.49 -18.24
N LEU A 344 5.45 -14.13 -18.74
CA LEU A 344 6.10 -14.78 -19.89
C LEU A 344 6.46 -16.25 -19.61
N GLY A 345 6.87 -16.57 -18.37
CA GLY A 345 7.06 -17.94 -17.90
C GLY A 345 5.74 -18.71 -17.90
N SER A 346 4.71 -18.19 -17.22
CA SER A 346 3.36 -18.79 -17.18
C SER A 346 2.78 -19.01 -18.58
N LEU A 347 2.97 -18.08 -19.52
CA LEU A 347 2.58 -18.25 -20.94
C LEU A 347 3.33 -19.40 -21.62
N SER A 348 4.63 -19.53 -21.36
CA SER A 348 5.49 -20.57 -21.93
C SER A 348 5.07 -21.97 -21.48
N ASP A 349 4.92 -22.15 -20.17
CA ASP A 349 4.57 -23.43 -19.56
C ASP A 349 3.16 -23.87 -19.99
N LYS A 350 2.23 -22.91 -20.03
CA LYS A 350 0.85 -23.09 -20.50
C LYS A 350 0.78 -23.49 -21.97
N ALA A 351 1.56 -22.87 -22.84
CA ALA A 351 1.66 -23.25 -24.25
C ALA A 351 2.24 -24.67 -24.43
N SER A 352 3.27 -25.02 -23.66
CA SER A 352 3.86 -26.37 -23.66
C SER A 352 2.89 -27.44 -23.16
N MET A 353 2.17 -27.18 -22.06
CA MET A 353 1.16 -28.09 -21.52
C MET A 353 0.03 -28.35 -22.53
N LEU A 354 -0.48 -27.29 -23.16
CA LEU A 354 -1.53 -27.41 -24.17
C LEU A 354 -1.07 -28.15 -25.42
N GLN A 355 0.19 -27.97 -25.84
CA GLN A 355 0.78 -28.76 -26.92
C GLN A 355 0.86 -30.25 -26.56
N GLN A 356 1.28 -30.60 -25.34
CA GLN A 356 1.34 -32.00 -24.87
C GLN A 356 -0.05 -32.64 -24.80
N ARG A 357 -1.10 -31.85 -24.48
CA ARG A 357 -2.51 -32.28 -24.50
C ARG A 357 -3.14 -32.27 -25.90
N GLY A 358 -2.38 -31.98 -26.97
CA GLY A 358 -2.90 -31.94 -28.35
C GLY A 358 -3.71 -30.69 -28.72
N ALA A 359 -3.89 -29.74 -27.81
CA ALA A 359 -4.65 -28.50 -28.01
C ALA A 359 -3.84 -27.43 -28.78
N ALA A 360 -3.34 -27.80 -29.97
CA ALA A 360 -2.35 -27.02 -30.73
C ALA A 360 -2.79 -25.59 -31.06
N ALA A 361 -4.05 -25.37 -31.48
CA ALA A 361 -4.56 -24.04 -31.79
C ALA A 361 -4.62 -23.12 -30.54
N THR A 362 -4.90 -23.68 -29.37
CA THR A 362 -4.89 -22.96 -28.09
C THR A 362 -3.45 -22.66 -27.65
N ALA A 363 -2.53 -23.63 -27.80
CA ALA A 363 -1.10 -23.42 -27.56
C ALA A 363 -0.52 -22.31 -28.45
N ASP A 364 -0.87 -22.27 -29.74
CA ASP A 364 -0.48 -21.20 -30.66
C ASP A 364 -1.07 -19.83 -30.28
N THR A 365 -2.24 -19.79 -29.64
CA THR A 365 -2.81 -18.55 -29.12
C THR A 365 -1.99 -18.01 -27.95
N TYR A 366 -1.55 -18.88 -27.02
CA TYR A 366 -0.64 -18.48 -25.94
C TYR A 366 0.77 -18.13 -26.44
N ARG A 367 1.29 -18.80 -27.47
CA ARG A 367 2.53 -18.38 -28.16
C ARG A 367 2.41 -16.97 -28.74
N ARG A 368 1.32 -16.67 -29.46
CA ARG A 368 1.06 -15.31 -29.97
C ARG A 368 0.95 -14.28 -28.85
N GLN A 369 0.37 -14.61 -27.70
CA GLN A 369 0.39 -13.72 -26.53
C GLN A 369 1.80 -13.52 -25.98
N GLN A 370 2.59 -14.59 -25.88
CA GLN A 370 4.00 -14.55 -25.45
C GLN A 370 4.84 -13.70 -26.40
N ASP A 371 4.67 -13.86 -27.71
CA ASP A 371 5.40 -13.12 -28.74
C ASP A 371 4.94 -11.67 -28.86
N ASN A 372 3.63 -11.40 -28.70
CA ASN A 372 3.12 -10.03 -28.56
C ASN A 372 3.73 -9.34 -27.33
N LEU A 373 3.88 -10.05 -26.21
CA LEU A 373 4.49 -9.51 -25.00
C LEU A 373 6.00 -9.28 -25.18
N LYS A 374 6.75 -10.22 -25.79
CA LYS A 374 8.16 -10.03 -26.18
C LYS A 374 8.34 -8.84 -27.13
N ASN A 375 7.47 -8.72 -28.14
CA ASN A 375 7.49 -7.61 -29.11
C ASN A 375 7.14 -6.28 -28.45
N PHE A 376 6.23 -6.28 -27.47
CA PHE A 376 5.92 -5.10 -26.67
C PHE A 376 7.12 -4.71 -25.80
N PHE A 377 7.91 -5.66 -25.28
CA PHE A 377 9.18 -5.34 -24.62
C PHE A 377 10.23 -4.78 -25.58
N SER A 378 10.44 -5.38 -26.75
CA SER A 378 11.43 -4.88 -27.72
C SER A 378 11.06 -3.52 -28.33
N GLN A 379 9.79 -3.10 -28.25
CA GLN A 379 9.32 -1.78 -28.70
C GLN A 379 9.23 -0.75 -27.56
N THR A 380 8.76 -1.15 -26.37
CA THR A 380 8.51 -0.24 -25.25
C THR A 380 9.72 -0.10 -24.33
N GLY A 381 10.54 -1.15 -24.18
CA GLY A 381 11.76 -1.12 -23.38
C GLY A 381 12.75 -0.06 -23.88
N PRO A 382 13.21 -0.11 -25.14
CA PRO A 382 14.08 0.92 -25.71
C PRO A 382 13.46 2.32 -25.74
N LYS A 383 12.12 2.44 -25.72
CA LYS A 383 11.45 3.74 -25.57
C LYS A 383 11.50 4.25 -24.14
N MET A 384 11.24 3.42 -23.14
CA MET A 384 11.38 3.81 -21.73
C MET A 384 12.84 4.10 -21.39
N GLU A 385 13.79 3.30 -21.88
CA GLU A 385 15.22 3.61 -21.79
C GLU A 385 15.55 4.97 -22.44
N GLN A 386 15.00 5.30 -23.60
CA GLN A 386 15.21 6.61 -24.25
C GLN A 386 14.46 7.77 -23.57
N MET A 387 13.34 7.50 -22.90
CA MET A 387 12.56 8.49 -22.13
C MET A 387 13.15 8.75 -20.74
N LEU A 388 14.00 7.85 -20.24
CA LEU A 388 14.80 7.97 -19.03
C LEU A 388 16.28 8.34 -19.34
N ASP A 389 16.71 8.29 -20.61
CA ASP A 389 18.01 8.78 -21.11
C ASP A 389 18.00 10.31 -21.26
N TYR A 390 17.97 11.00 -20.13
CA TYR A 390 18.02 12.48 -20.05
C TYR A 390 19.36 13.10 -20.53
N SER A 391 20.27 12.33 -21.14
CA SER A 391 21.60 12.80 -21.58
C SER A 391 21.62 13.59 -22.89
N ARG A 392 20.45 13.84 -23.51
CA ARG A 392 20.34 14.39 -24.88
C ARG A 392 19.76 15.80 -24.90
N GLU A 393 20.65 16.80 -25.00
CA GLU A 393 20.33 18.23 -25.03
C GLU A 393 19.28 18.67 -26.08
N SER A 394 19.04 17.87 -27.13
CA SER A 394 18.17 18.24 -28.26
C SER A 394 16.78 17.58 -28.24
N GLY A 395 16.39 16.91 -27.15
CA GLY A 395 15.09 16.26 -26.99
C GLY A 395 14.20 17.01 -26.00
N GLY A 396 13.31 17.89 -26.47
CA GLY A 396 12.36 18.58 -25.60
C GLY A 396 11.46 17.59 -24.88
N MET A 397 11.23 17.80 -23.57
CA MET A 397 10.49 16.88 -22.70
C MET A 397 9.15 16.44 -23.32
N GLU A 398 9.02 15.15 -23.67
CA GLU A 398 7.69 14.54 -23.65
C GLU A 398 7.19 14.65 -22.20
N PRO A 399 5.99 15.24 -21.96
CA PRO A 399 5.52 15.46 -20.60
C PRO A 399 5.49 14.15 -19.82
N LEU A 400 5.83 14.19 -18.52
CA LEU A 400 5.78 13.01 -17.64
C LEU A 400 4.38 12.35 -17.62
N LYS A 401 3.34 13.07 -18.03
CA LYS A 401 1.97 12.58 -18.30
C LYS A 401 1.87 11.60 -19.48
N GLU A 402 2.69 11.74 -20.54
CA GLU A 402 2.76 10.76 -21.63
C GLU A 402 3.52 9.50 -21.18
N ILE A 403 4.58 9.64 -20.38
CA ILE A 403 5.26 8.49 -19.75
C ILE A 403 4.31 7.76 -18.78
N GLU A 404 3.49 8.49 -18.01
CA GLU A 404 2.46 7.92 -17.15
C GLU A 404 1.34 7.22 -17.96
N LYS A 405 0.87 7.80 -19.08
CA LYS A 405 -0.04 7.13 -20.02
C LYS A 405 0.57 5.87 -20.61
N ILE A 406 1.84 5.88 -20.98
CA ILE A 406 2.56 4.71 -21.50
C ILE A 406 2.61 3.63 -20.42
N ASN A 407 3.04 3.95 -19.19
CA ASN A 407 3.04 3.04 -18.04
C ASN A 407 1.63 2.49 -17.72
N ALA A 408 0.60 3.33 -17.76
CA ALA A 408 -0.79 2.89 -17.56
C ALA A 408 -1.27 1.96 -18.69
N SER A 409 -0.97 2.27 -19.95
CA SER A 409 -1.31 1.41 -21.10
C SER A 409 -0.54 0.09 -21.08
N PHE A 410 0.72 0.12 -20.60
CA PHE A 410 1.57 -1.03 -20.39
C PHE A 410 0.98 -1.93 -19.28
N TYR A 411 0.62 -1.36 -18.12
CA TYR A 411 0.03 -2.10 -17.01
C TYR A 411 -1.35 -2.68 -17.37
N GLN A 412 -2.18 -1.94 -18.11
CA GLN A 412 -3.41 -2.47 -18.70
C GLN A 412 -3.15 -3.62 -19.68
N SER A 413 -2.08 -3.54 -20.48
CA SER A 413 -1.72 -4.60 -21.43
C SER A 413 -1.26 -5.85 -20.71
N LEU A 414 -0.46 -5.72 -19.64
CA LEU A 414 -0.15 -6.85 -18.76
C LEU A 414 -1.41 -7.43 -18.10
N ARG A 415 -2.29 -6.61 -17.51
CA ARG A 415 -3.55 -7.09 -16.90
C ARG A 415 -4.44 -7.85 -17.90
N ARG A 416 -4.52 -7.41 -19.17
CA ARG A 416 -5.28 -8.11 -20.23
C ARG A 416 -4.67 -9.47 -20.57
N ILE A 417 -3.34 -9.57 -20.61
CA ILE A 417 -2.64 -10.84 -20.87
C ILE A 417 -2.75 -11.74 -19.63
N GLU A 418 -2.61 -11.19 -18.43
CA GLU A 418 -2.75 -11.90 -17.15
C GLU A 418 -4.16 -12.49 -16.98
N ALA A 419 -5.21 -11.75 -17.33
CA ALA A 419 -6.59 -12.26 -17.32
C ALA A 419 -6.76 -13.47 -18.26
N GLY A 420 -6.00 -13.55 -19.36
CA GLY A 420 -5.92 -14.73 -20.21
C GLY A 420 -5.04 -15.87 -19.64
N THR A 421 -4.10 -15.58 -18.74
CA THR A 421 -3.26 -16.62 -18.11
C THR A 421 -3.84 -17.22 -16.86
N ARG A 422 -4.50 -16.43 -15.99
CA ARG A 422 -5.08 -16.91 -14.73
C ARG A 422 -6.11 -18.02 -14.96
N ARG A 423 -6.37 -18.80 -13.90
CA ARG A 423 -7.48 -19.75 -13.89
C ARG A 423 -8.79 -19.01 -13.65
N VAL A 424 -9.84 -19.45 -14.31
CA VAL A 424 -11.23 -19.02 -14.17
C VAL A 424 -12.08 -20.26 -13.87
N VAL A 425 -13.29 -20.06 -13.34
CA VAL A 425 -14.30 -21.11 -13.38
C VAL A 425 -14.85 -21.18 -14.80
N ASN A 426 -14.71 -22.34 -15.43
CA ASN A 426 -15.47 -22.72 -16.61
C ASN A 426 -16.70 -23.51 -16.18
N CYS A 427 -17.83 -23.30 -16.83
CA CYS A 427 -18.94 -24.25 -16.77
C CYS A 427 -19.73 -24.31 -18.08
N TRP A 428 -20.45 -25.41 -18.30
CA TRP A 428 -21.31 -25.62 -19.47
C TRP A 428 -22.33 -26.74 -19.21
N PHE A 429 -23.25 -26.96 -20.14
CA PHE A 429 -24.19 -28.09 -20.11
C PHE A 429 -23.94 -29.05 -21.28
N THR A 430 -24.22 -30.35 -21.11
CA THR A 430 -24.38 -31.29 -22.24
C THR A 430 -25.76 -31.93 -22.27
N ALA A 431 -26.30 -32.13 -23.47
CA ALA A 431 -27.50 -32.92 -23.72
C ALA A 431 -27.06 -34.25 -24.34
N GLY A 432 -26.93 -35.28 -23.49
CA GLY A 432 -26.17 -36.48 -23.86
C GLY A 432 -24.68 -36.17 -23.96
N GLU A 433 -24.07 -36.50 -25.10
CA GLU A 433 -22.64 -36.29 -25.36
C GLU A 433 -22.33 -34.92 -26.01
N GLU A 434 -23.33 -34.16 -26.47
CA GLU A 434 -23.13 -32.87 -27.14
C GLU A 434 -23.19 -31.68 -26.18
N SER A 435 -22.21 -30.77 -26.26
CA SER A 435 -22.17 -29.54 -25.46
C SER A 435 -23.15 -28.50 -25.99
N MET A 436 -23.97 -27.96 -25.09
CA MET A 436 -24.95 -26.92 -25.40
C MET A 436 -24.24 -25.57 -25.66
N PRO A 437 -24.56 -24.86 -26.76
CA PRO A 437 -24.04 -23.51 -27.00
C PRO A 437 -24.79 -22.45 -26.17
N VAL A 438 -24.16 -21.31 -25.91
CA VAL A 438 -24.76 -20.13 -25.24
C VAL A 438 -25.99 -19.51 -25.94
N THR A 439 -26.35 -19.99 -27.13
CA THR A 439 -27.55 -19.62 -27.89
C THR A 439 -28.68 -20.65 -27.82
N GLY A 440 -28.39 -21.85 -27.30
CA GLY A 440 -29.33 -22.96 -27.22
C GLY A 440 -30.22 -22.88 -25.99
N THR A 441 -31.33 -23.59 -26.04
CA THR A 441 -32.29 -23.81 -24.94
C THR A 441 -32.08 -25.18 -24.32
N LEU A 442 -32.45 -25.35 -23.05
CA LEU A 442 -32.58 -26.69 -22.46
C LEU A 442 -34.05 -27.13 -22.60
N ARG A 443 -34.30 -28.37 -23.01
CA ARG A 443 -35.68 -28.87 -23.17
C ARG A 443 -36.33 -29.13 -21.82
N ALA A 444 -37.62 -28.81 -21.67
CA ALA A 444 -38.37 -29.01 -20.43
C ALA A 444 -38.46 -30.49 -20.03
N ALA A 445 -38.43 -30.78 -18.73
CA ALA A 445 -38.46 -32.13 -18.14
C ALA A 445 -37.47 -33.13 -18.76
N THR A 446 -36.25 -32.70 -19.07
CA THR A 446 -35.17 -33.57 -19.57
C THR A 446 -33.96 -33.57 -18.63
N THR A 447 -33.27 -34.71 -18.56
CA THR A 447 -32.01 -34.83 -17.83
C THR A 447 -30.85 -34.36 -18.71
N CYS A 448 -30.03 -33.45 -18.19
CA CYS A 448 -28.78 -33.01 -18.80
C CYS A 448 -27.64 -33.10 -17.76
N ARG A 449 -26.39 -32.88 -18.21
CA ARG A 449 -25.26 -32.72 -17.29
C ARG A 449 -24.84 -31.27 -17.24
N TYR A 450 -24.48 -30.80 -16.05
CA TYR A 450 -23.77 -29.54 -15.84
C TYR A 450 -22.32 -29.86 -15.48
N HIS A 451 -21.39 -29.17 -16.14
CA HIS A 451 -19.96 -29.41 -16.05
C HIS A 451 -19.28 -28.20 -15.42
N LEU A 452 -18.28 -28.42 -14.57
CA LEU A 452 -17.48 -27.37 -13.96
C LEU A 452 -15.98 -27.75 -13.98
N GLN A 453 -15.13 -26.78 -14.27
CA GLN A 453 -13.67 -26.92 -14.21
C GLN A 453 -13.05 -25.59 -13.76
N ILE A 454 -12.05 -25.62 -12.88
CA ILE A 454 -11.24 -24.43 -12.58
C ILE A 454 -9.93 -24.54 -13.35
N GLY A 455 -9.80 -23.71 -14.38
CA GLY A 455 -8.81 -23.92 -15.42
C GLY A 455 -8.71 -22.73 -16.36
N THR A 456 -8.19 -22.97 -17.55
CA THR A 456 -8.01 -21.94 -18.57
C THR A 456 -9.33 -21.69 -19.29
N SER A 457 -9.63 -20.44 -19.71
CA SER A 457 -10.93 -20.11 -20.34
C SER A 457 -11.28 -21.07 -21.48
N ALA A 458 -12.28 -21.91 -21.26
CA ALA A 458 -12.67 -22.98 -22.18
C ALA A 458 -13.61 -22.43 -23.27
N PRO A 459 -13.45 -22.82 -24.55
CA PRO A 459 -14.30 -22.31 -25.65
C PRO A 459 -15.79 -22.61 -25.50
N GLN A 460 -16.15 -23.69 -24.78
CA GLN A 460 -17.52 -24.07 -24.47
C GLN A 460 -18.09 -23.41 -23.20
N SER A 461 -17.29 -22.62 -22.47
CA SER A 461 -17.71 -22.00 -21.21
C SER A 461 -18.86 -21.02 -21.43
N ILE A 462 -19.91 -21.14 -20.61
CA ILE A 462 -21.06 -20.23 -20.59
C ILE A 462 -20.83 -19.01 -19.68
N VAL A 463 -19.66 -18.93 -19.04
CA VAL A 463 -19.33 -17.90 -18.05
C VAL A 463 -19.03 -16.56 -18.72
N GLU A 464 -19.84 -15.56 -18.40
CA GLU A 464 -19.65 -14.18 -18.81
C GLU A 464 -18.51 -13.52 -18.03
N ASN A 465 -17.72 -12.71 -18.73
CA ASN A 465 -16.68 -11.83 -18.16
C ASN A 465 -15.55 -12.51 -17.34
N ASN A 466 -15.42 -13.85 -17.38
CA ASN A 466 -14.19 -14.60 -17.07
C ASN A 466 -13.38 -14.08 -15.85
N ILE A 467 -14.04 -13.92 -14.70
CA ILE A 467 -13.36 -13.42 -13.50
C ILE A 467 -12.31 -14.44 -13.03
N PRO A 468 -11.05 -14.03 -12.81
CA PRO A 468 -10.04 -14.91 -12.22
C PRO A 468 -10.51 -15.52 -10.90
N PHE A 469 -10.31 -16.82 -10.76
CA PHE A 469 -10.51 -17.52 -9.50
C PHE A 469 -9.38 -17.15 -8.52
N PRO A 470 -9.65 -16.92 -7.22
CA PRO A 470 -8.64 -16.52 -6.24
C PRO A 470 -7.81 -17.74 -5.82
N ASP A 471 -6.86 -18.14 -6.67
CA ASP A 471 -5.95 -19.26 -6.44
C ASP A 471 -4.56 -18.87 -5.93
N LYS A 472 -4.22 -17.57 -5.89
CA LYS A 472 -2.95 -17.08 -5.32
C LYS A 472 -2.91 -17.36 -3.82
N GLU A 473 -4.00 -17.02 -3.15
CA GLU A 473 -4.22 -17.15 -1.72
C GLU A 473 -4.22 -18.63 -1.26
N LEU A 474 -4.43 -19.57 -2.19
CA LEU A 474 -4.41 -21.01 -1.95
C LEU A 474 -3.06 -21.66 -2.24
N GLN A 475 -2.14 -21.02 -2.98
CA GLN A 475 -0.87 -21.63 -3.38
C GLN A 475 0.05 -21.91 -2.18
N ASP A 476 0.09 -21.00 -1.21
CA ASP A 476 0.91 -21.11 0.01
C ASP A 476 0.25 -21.99 1.10
N LEU A 477 -1.07 -22.21 1.00
CA LEU A 477 -1.87 -23.01 1.96
C LEU A 477 -2.14 -24.45 1.50
N GLY A 478 -2.01 -24.72 0.20
CA GLY A 478 -2.33 -26.02 -0.39
C GLY A 478 -1.29 -27.10 -0.10
N ALA A 479 -1.78 -28.32 0.15
CA ALA A 479 -0.95 -29.52 0.20
C ALA A 479 -0.17 -29.71 -1.12
N PRO A 480 0.88 -30.57 -1.15
CA PRO A 480 1.64 -30.81 -2.38
C PRO A 480 0.77 -31.26 -3.57
N GLU A 481 -0.33 -31.97 -3.30
CA GLU A 481 -1.30 -32.47 -4.27
C GLU A 481 -2.31 -31.40 -4.75
N GLY A 482 -2.51 -30.33 -3.97
CA GLY A 482 -3.45 -29.25 -4.27
C GLY A 482 -4.22 -28.74 -3.04
N ALA A 483 -5.14 -27.80 -3.28
CA ALA A 483 -6.15 -27.37 -2.31
C ALA A 483 -7.46 -28.14 -2.55
N LEU A 484 -8.08 -28.66 -1.49
CA LEU A 484 -9.34 -29.39 -1.58
C LEU A 484 -10.52 -28.40 -1.52
N LEU A 485 -11.24 -28.26 -2.62
CA LEU A 485 -12.40 -27.38 -2.73
C LEU A 485 -13.71 -28.16 -2.60
N GLN A 486 -14.73 -27.54 -2.03
CA GLN A 486 -16.10 -28.05 -2.03
C GLN A 486 -16.96 -27.21 -2.98
N VAL A 487 -17.73 -27.85 -3.85
CA VAL A 487 -18.59 -27.22 -4.86
C VAL A 487 -20.04 -27.54 -4.54
N GLU A 488 -20.85 -26.51 -4.38
CA GLU A 488 -22.24 -26.60 -3.95
C GLU A 488 -23.19 -25.93 -4.94
N LEU A 489 -24.10 -26.71 -5.51
CA LEU A 489 -25.17 -26.27 -6.39
C LEU A 489 -26.44 -25.99 -5.57
N PHE A 490 -27.09 -24.85 -5.82
CA PHE A 490 -28.35 -24.47 -5.18
C PHE A 490 -29.37 -24.04 -6.25
N SER A 491 -30.50 -24.74 -6.36
CA SER A 491 -31.59 -24.40 -7.27
C SER A 491 -32.95 -24.73 -6.63
N ASN A 492 -34.00 -24.07 -7.11
CA ASN A 492 -35.41 -24.47 -6.91
C ASN A 492 -36.05 -24.94 -8.23
N ASP A 493 -35.38 -24.70 -9.36
CA ASP A 493 -35.93 -24.84 -10.72
C ASP A 493 -35.44 -26.15 -11.36
N PHE A 494 -34.17 -26.52 -11.09
CA PHE A 494 -33.58 -27.79 -11.48
C PHE A 494 -33.62 -28.78 -10.31
N ASP A 495 -33.97 -30.04 -10.60
CA ASP A 495 -33.76 -31.16 -9.68
C ASP A 495 -32.31 -31.67 -9.81
N ILE A 496 -31.59 -31.78 -8.69
CA ILE A 496 -30.15 -32.06 -8.64
C ILE A 496 -29.88 -33.09 -7.53
N PRO A 497 -29.97 -34.41 -7.82
CA PRO A 497 -29.89 -35.46 -6.80
C PRO A 497 -28.59 -35.46 -5.98
N GLU A 498 -27.47 -35.19 -6.65
CA GLU A 498 -26.15 -35.02 -6.02
C GLU A 498 -25.70 -33.57 -6.25
N SER A 499 -26.14 -32.65 -5.40
CA SER A 499 -25.87 -31.21 -5.56
C SER A 499 -24.56 -30.71 -4.91
N SER A 500 -23.78 -31.63 -4.32
CA SER A 500 -22.59 -31.35 -3.50
C SER A 500 -21.45 -32.27 -3.93
N ALA A 501 -20.29 -31.72 -4.29
CA ALA A 501 -19.14 -32.53 -4.67
C ALA A 501 -17.81 -31.83 -4.40
N THR A 502 -16.72 -32.60 -4.37
CA THR A 502 -15.39 -32.13 -3.98
C THR A 502 -14.44 -32.10 -5.17
N LEU A 503 -13.61 -31.05 -5.27
CA LEU A 503 -12.73 -30.77 -6.41
C LEU A 503 -11.31 -30.46 -5.93
N ILE A 504 -10.31 -31.20 -6.39
CA ILE A 504 -8.90 -30.90 -6.11
C ILE A 504 -8.43 -29.80 -7.07
N LEU A 505 -8.01 -28.66 -6.51
CA LEU A 505 -7.32 -27.59 -7.23
C LEU A 505 -5.80 -27.82 -7.14
N PRO A 506 -5.16 -28.37 -8.19
CA PRO A 506 -3.70 -28.57 -8.18
C PRO A 506 -2.97 -27.22 -8.20
N ARG A 507 -1.65 -27.24 -7.99
CA ARG A 507 -0.80 -26.06 -8.14
C ARG A 507 -0.78 -25.59 -9.61
N PRO A 508 -0.76 -24.27 -9.90
CA PRO A 508 -0.58 -23.77 -11.27
C PRO A 508 0.71 -24.32 -11.91
N PRO A 509 0.77 -24.47 -13.26
CA PRO A 509 -0.25 -24.08 -14.24
C PRO A 509 -1.36 -25.14 -14.46
N ALA A 510 -1.40 -26.22 -13.67
CA ALA A 510 -2.36 -27.29 -13.87
C ALA A 510 -3.81 -26.84 -13.61
N GLU A 511 -4.74 -27.41 -14.36
CA GLU A 511 -6.19 -27.20 -14.20
C GLU A 511 -6.78 -28.31 -13.31
N THR A 512 -7.97 -28.09 -12.75
CA THR A 512 -8.72 -29.19 -12.10
C THR A 512 -9.09 -30.27 -13.12
N ALA A 513 -9.42 -31.45 -12.60
CA ALA A 513 -10.30 -32.37 -13.32
C ALA A 513 -11.65 -31.69 -13.63
N GLU A 514 -12.39 -32.25 -14.58
CA GLU A 514 -13.76 -31.86 -14.85
C GLU A 514 -14.70 -32.49 -13.81
N LEU A 515 -15.60 -31.69 -13.26
CA LEU A 515 -16.63 -32.11 -12.32
C LEU A 515 -17.98 -32.13 -13.03
N GLN A 516 -18.70 -33.25 -12.97
CA GLN A 516 -20.00 -33.42 -13.63
C GLN A 516 -21.11 -33.59 -12.61
N PHE A 517 -22.20 -32.85 -12.80
CA PHE A 517 -23.43 -32.93 -12.02
C PHE A 517 -24.58 -33.37 -12.95
N THR A 518 -25.35 -34.38 -12.55
CA THR A 518 -26.56 -34.77 -13.28
C THR A 518 -27.75 -33.99 -12.73
N LEU A 519 -28.55 -33.38 -13.60
CA LEU A 519 -29.73 -32.61 -13.19
C LEU A 519 -30.88 -32.75 -14.19
N THR A 520 -32.10 -32.52 -13.71
CA THR A 520 -33.32 -32.52 -14.53
C THR A 520 -33.90 -31.12 -14.60
N THR A 521 -34.24 -30.67 -15.82
CA THR A 521 -34.86 -29.36 -16.07
C THR A 521 -36.31 -29.32 -15.59
N PRO A 522 -36.86 -28.14 -15.26
CA PRO A 522 -38.26 -28.04 -14.88
C PRO A 522 -39.19 -28.42 -16.04
N ALA A 523 -40.39 -28.89 -15.71
CA ALA A 523 -41.43 -29.21 -16.69
C ALA A 523 -42.14 -27.97 -17.27
N GLN A 524 -41.91 -26.79 -16.68
CA GLN A 524 -42.46 -25.51 -17.14
C GLN A 524 -41.43 -24.75 -17.97
N GLU A 525 -41.85 -24.19 -19.11
CA GLU A 525 -41.03 -23.30 -19.93
C GLU A 525 -40.82 -21.93 -19.26
N GLY A 526 -39.64 -21.34 -19.45
CA GLY A 526 -39.23 -20.08 -18.84
C GLY A 526 -37.74 -20.03 -18.49
N PRO A 527 -37.27 -18.98 -17.80
CA PRO A 527 -35.94 -18.99 -17.19
C PRO A 527 -35.90 -19.96 -16.01
N ALA A 528 -34.80 -20.69 -15.87
CA ALA A 528 -34.46 -21.52 -14.72
C ALA A 528 -33.07 -21.13 -14.20
N THR A 529 -32.90 -21.14 -12.88
CA THR A 529 -31.73 -20.58 -12.19
C THR A 529 -31.05 -21.59 -11.28
N MET A 530 -29.72 -21.54 -11.25
CA MET A 530 -28.90 -22.31 -10.32
C MET A 530 -27.74 -21.44 -9.85
N ARG A 531 -27.46 -21.44 -8.55
CA ARG A 531 -26.25 -20.86 -7.99
C ARG A 531 -25.20 -21.94 -7.78
N VAL A 532 -23.96 -21.64 -8.13
CA VAL A 532 -22.81 -22.52 -7.89
C VAL A 532 -21.82 -21.79 -6.99
N CYS A 533 -21.62 -22.33 -5.79
CA CYS A 533 -20.71 -21.79 -4.78
C CYS A 533 -19.49 -22.69 -4.65
N ILE A 534 -18.29 -22.10 -4.67
CA ILE A 534 -17.01 -22.83 -4.55
C ILE A 534 -16.31 -22.40 -3.27
N TYR A 535 -16.00 -23.38 -2.42
CA TYR A 535 -15.52 -23.20 -1.06
C TYR A 535 -14.13 -23.80 -0.84
N TYR A 536 -13.34 -23.20 0.06
CA TYR A 536 -12.16 -23.81 0.68
C TYR A 536 -12.25 -23.67 2.19
N LEU A 537 -12.26 -24.78 2.93
CA LEU A 537 -12.47 -24.80 4.40
C LEU A 537 -13.68 -23.94 4.82
N GLN A 538 -14.79 -24.09 4.08
CA GLN A 538 -16.05 -23.34 4.21
C GLN A 538 -15.96 -21.81 3.97
N ASN A 539 -14.79 -21.26 3.59
CA ASN A 539 -14.70 -19.92 3.01
C ASN A 539 -15.25 -19.96 1.58
N LEU A 540 -16.25 -19.14 1.25
CA LEU A 540 -16.68 -18.96 -0.14
C LEU A 540 -15.60 -18.19 -0.88
N LEU A 541 -15.07 -18.80 -1.94
CA LEU A 541 -14.04 -18.20 -2.80
C LEU A 541 -14.65 -17.52 -4.01
N GLN A 542 -15.62 -18.18 -4.65
CA GLN A 542 -16.31 -17.64 -5.82
C GLN A 542 -17.73 -18.21 -5.90
N SER A 543 -18.67 -17.38 -6.37
CA SER A 543 -20.06 -17.76 -6.64
C SER A 543 -20.47 -17.33 -8.04
N LEU A 544 -21.24 -18.20 -8.70
CA LEU A 544 -21.80 -17.98 -10.02
C LEU A 544 -23.31 -18.14 -9.99
N LEU A 545 -24.03 -17.19 -10.60
CA LEU A 545 -25.44 -17.36 -10.97
C LEU A 545 -25.50 -17.89 -12.40
N VAL A 546 -25.99 -19.12 -12.55
CA VAL A 546 -26.25 -19.79 -13.83
C VAL A 546 -27.73 -19.61 -14.18
N THR A 547 -28.00 -19.17 -15.41
CA THR A 547 -29.35 -18.98 -15.95
C THR A 547 -29.48 -19.74 -17.27
N ALA A 548 -30.56 -20.51 -17.43
CA ALA A 548 -30.88 -21.20 -18.67
C ALA A 548 -32.35 -20.99 -19.06
N SER A 549 -32.59 -20.85 -20.36
CA SER A 549 -33.91 -20.77 -20.97
C SER A 549 -34.43 -22.18 -21.25
N ILE A 550 -35.56 -22.51 -20.63
CA ILE A 550 -36.23 -23.81 -20.75
C ILE A 550 -37.35 -23.73 -21.79
N GLY A 551 -37.33 -24.61 -22.80
CA GLY A 551 -38.32 -24.68 -23.87
C GLY A 551 -37.79 -25.34 -25.15
N ASP A 552 -38.58 -25.29 -26.21
CA ASP A 552 -38.22 -25.85 -27.54
C ASP A 552 -37.18 -25.00 -28.30
N ASP A 553 -36.29 -25.69 -29.05
CA ASP A 553 -35.11 -25.14 -29.75
C ASP A 553 -35.40 -24.16 -30.91
N GLY A 554 -36.67 -23.79 -31.13
CA GLY A 554 -37.12 -22.96 -32.24
C GLY A 554 -36.71 -21.47 -32.16
N ASN A 555 -36.27 -20.99 -30.99
CA ASN A 555 -35.92 -19.59 -30.75
C ASN A 555 -34.47 -19.44 -30.24
N ASN A 556 -33.49 -19.61 -31.13
CA ASN A 556 -32.08 -19.25 -30.87
C ASN A 556 -31.97 -17.78 -30.43
N ARG A 557 -31.78 -17.56 -29.12
CA ARG A 557 -31.55 -16.23 -28.52
C ARG A 557 -30.14 -16.19 -27.95
N LYS A 558 -29.40 -15.12 -28.21
CA LYS A 558 -28.07 -14.93 -27.60
C LYS A 558 -28.22 -14.73 -26.09
N GLY A 559 -27.51 -15.53 -25.29
CA GLY A 559 -27.68 -15.54 -23.84
C GLY A 559 -28.90 -16.36 -23.38
N ALA A 560 -29.32 -17.36 -24.18
CA ALA A 560 -30.33 -18.32 -23.74
C ALA A 560 -29.80 -19.22 -22.61
N ILE A 561 -28.49 -19.48 -22.58
CA ILE A 561 -27.77 -20.08 -21.45
C ILE A 561 -26.54 -19.20 -21.16
N SER A 562 -26.38 -18.77 -19.91
CA SER A 562 -25.16 -18.11 -19.43
C SER A 562 -24.92 -18.30 -17.94
N ALA A 563 -23.74 -17.89 -17.46
CA ALA A 563 -23.41 -17.83 -16.05
C ALA A 563 -22.64 -16.55 -15.72
N VAL A 564 -22.99 -15.86 -14.64
CA VAL A 564 -22.33 -14.62 -14.20
C VAL A 564 -21.71 -14.84 -12.83
N VAL A 565 -20.42 -14.56 -12.70
CA VAL A 565 -19.73 -14.57 -11.40
C VAL A 565 -20.18 -13.33 -10.61
N ASP A 566 -20.87 -13.53 -9.48
CA ASP A 566 -21.56 -12.47 -8.74
C ASP A 566 -21.03 -12.22 -7.32
N PHE A 567 -20.10 -13.06 -6.88
CA PHE A 567 -19.19 -12.82 -5.75
C PHE A 567 -17.84 -13.48 -6.04
N THR A 568 -16.73 -12.82 -5.69
CA THR A 568 -15.38 -13.41 -5.66
C THR A 568 -14.62 -12.81 -4.48
N LEU A 569 -14.10 -13.67 -3.60
CA LEU A 569 -13.32 -13.26 -2.43
C LEU A 569 -12.09 -12.45 -2.88
N GLY A 570 -11.99 -11.20 -2.42
CA GLY A 570 -11.07 -10.24 -3.04
C GLY A 570 -9.58 -10.46 -2.74
N ASN A 571 -8.74 -10.27 -3.74
CA ASN A 571 -7.27 -10.47 -3.76
C ASN A 571 -6.46 -9.53 -2.82
N SER A 572 -7.10 -8.89 -1.84
CA SER A 572 -6.51 -7.91 -0.92
C SER A 572 -6.09 -8.52 0.43
N ILE A 573 -6.00 -9.85 0.47
CA ILE A 573 -5.85 -10.64 1.69
C ILE A 573 -4.46 -11.30 1.68
N ASP A 574 -3.41 -10.48 1.75
CA ASP A 574 -2.01 -10.93 1.92
C ASP A 574 -1.74 -11.48 3.36
N TYR A 575 -2.76 -12.06 4.00
CA TYR A 575 -2.74 -12.65 5.35
C TYR A 575 -3.31 -14.08 5.33
N PRO A 576 -2.47 -15.12 5.26
CA PRO A 576 -2.90 -16.53 5.18
C PRO A 576 -3.84 -16.96 6.33
N GLN A 577 -3.69 -16.34 7.51
CA GLN A 577 -4.56 -16.54 8.69
C GLN A 577 -6.05 -16.35 8.38
N ARG A 578 -6.41 -15.51 7.40
CA ARG A 578 -7.81 -15.24 7.05
C ARG A 578 -8.50 -16.36 6.27
N LEU A 579 -7.80 -17.36 5.75
CA LEU A 579 -8.41 -18.58 5.15
C LEU A 579 -8.53 -19.76 6.14
N SER A 580 -8.54 -19.47 7.44
CA SER A 580 -8.91 -20.44 8.50
C SER A 580 -10.27 -21.14 8.24
N PRO A 581 -10.54 -22.32 8.82
CA PRO A 581 -11.84 -22.97 8.71
C PRO A 581 -12.99 -22.10 9.20
N ARG A 582 -14.09 -22.05 8.45
CA ARG A 582 -15.36 -21.43 8.87
C ARG A 582 -16.33 -22.52 9.33
N ALA A 583 -17.17 -22.22 10.31
CA ALA A 583 -18.23 -23.16 10.72
C ALA A 583 -19.41 -23.11 9.75
N LEU A 584 -19.77 -21.89 9.33
CA LEU A 584 -20.89 -21.60 8.46
C LEU A 584 -20.52 -20.48 7.48
N ASN A 585 -20.88 -20.65 6.21
CA ASN A 585 -21.00 -19.56 5.25
C ASN A 585 -22.50 -19.32 4.96
N ILE A 586 -22.85 -18.04 4.80
CA ILE A 586 -24.14 -17.58 4.34
C ILE A 586 -23.93 -16.63 3.17
N ALA A 587 -24.32 -17.02 1.96
CA ALA A 587 -24.38 -16.13 0.82
C ALA A 587 -25.75 -15.43 0.72
N LEU A 588 -25.72 -14.10 0.54
CA LEU A 588 -26.86 -13.20 0.40
C LEU A 588 -27.01 -12.78 -1.06
N ASN A 589 -28.23 -12.83 -1.60
CA ASN A 589 -28.53 -12.36 -2.96
C ASN A 589 -29.88 -11.64 -3.08
N GLU A 590 -30.01 -10.66 -3.97
CA GLU A 590 -31.30 -10.25 -4.54
C GLU A 590 -31.50 -11.01 -5.88
N GLY A 591 -32.55 -11.83 -5.92
CA GLY A 591 -32.99 -12.61 -7.07
C GLY A 591 -34.12 -11.94 -7.84
N GLU A 592 -34.52 -12.56 -8.94
CA GLU A 592 -35.57 -12.01 -9.81
C GLU A 592 -36.90 -11.81 -9.05
N GLY A 593 -37.69 -10.83 -9.52
CA GLY A 593 -38.99 -10.49 -8.92
C GLY A 593 -38.92 -9.82 -7.54
N ARG A 594 -37.74 -9.33 -7.10
CA ARG A 594 -37.49 -8.79 -5.75
C ARG A 594 -37.70 -9.84 -4.65
N THR A 595 -37.12 -11.01 -4.90
CA THR A 595 -36.92 -12.03 -3.88
C THR A 595 -35.50 -11.91 -3.33
N HIS A 596 -35.30 -12.23 -2.06
CA HIS A 596 -33.96 -12.39 -1.49
C HIS A 596 -33.71 -13.85 -1.18
N SER A 597 -32.52 -14.34 -1.54
CA SER A 597 -32.13 -15.71 -1.28
C SER A 597 -30.99 -15.75 -0.25
N LEU A 598 -31.10 -16.65 0.72
CA LEU A 598 -30.01 -17.06 1.59
C LEU A 598 -29.56 -18.47 1.17
N PHE A 599 -28.27 -18.63 0.94
CA PHE A 599 -27.65 -19.93 0.66
C PHE A 599 -26.67 -20.23 1.79
N MET A 600 -26.93 -21.29 2.55
CA MET A 600 -26.15 -21.67 3.73
C MET A 600 -25.37 -22.95 3.47
N ALA A 601 -24.08 -22.95 3.81
CA ALA A 601 -23.18 -24.08 3.70
C ALA A 601 -22.32 -24.20 4.96
N GLY A 602 -22.28 -25.40 5.56
CA GLY A 602 -21.48 -25.74 6.73
C GLY A 602 -21.08 -27.22 6.72
N SER A 603 -20.45 -27.71 7.79
CA SER A 603 -20.01 -29.10 7.88
C SER A 603 -21.19 -30.08 7.96
N GLY A 604 -21.65 -30.59 6.80
CA GLY A 604 -22.84 -31.44 6.70
C GLY A 604 -24.17 -30.67 6.69
N LEU A 605 -24.11 -29.33 6.63
CA LEU A 605 -25.27 -28.45 6.54
C LEU A 605 -25.31 -27.80 5.15
N LYS A 606 -26.47 -27.91 4.49
CA LYS A 606 -26.75 -27.22 3.23
C LYS A 606 -28.22 -26.82 3.17
N LYS A 607 -28.50 -25.54 2.91
CA LYS A 607 -29.88 -25.04 2.83
C LYS A 607 -29.99 -23.81 1.93
N ARG A 608 -31.12 -23.70 1.23
CA ARG A 608 -31.57 -22.47 0.56
C ARG A 608 -32.86 -21.98 1.23
N PHE A 609 -33.00 -20.67 1.35
CA PHE A 609 -34.25 -20.00 1.69
C PHE A 609 -34.49 -18.84 0.74
N ASP A 610 -35.75 -18.58 0.42
CA ASP A 610 -36.17 -17.45 -0.42
C ASP A 610 -37.26 -16.64 0.29
N PHE A 611 -37.12 -15.32 0.25
CA PHE A 611 -37.96 -14.37 0.99
C PHE A 611 -38.48 -13.26 0.07
N PRO A 612 -39.73 -12.80 0.23
CA PRO A 612 -40.16 -11.55 -0.40
C PRO A 612 -39.38 -10.35 0.16
N GLU A 613 -39.04 -9.35 -0.69
CA GLU A 613 -38.41 -8.07 -0.27
C GLU A 613 -39.04 -7.51 1.02
N GLY A 614 -40.37 -7.50 1.09
CA GLY A 614 -41.13 -6.98 2.23
C GLY A 614 -40.80 -7.65 3.57
N LYS A 615 -40.51 -8.96 3.60
CA LYS A 615 -40.16 -9.68 4.85
C LYS A 615 -38.76 -9.27 5.35
N MET A 616 -37.77 -9.27 4.44
CA MET A 616 -36.40 -8.85 4.73
C MET A 616 -36.33 -7.37 5.16
N LYS A 617 -37.00 -6.50 4.42
CA LYS A 617 -37.11 -5.06 4.68
C LYS A 617 -37.80 -4.75 6.01
N THR A 618 -38.84 -5.51 6.36
CA THR A 618 -39.51 -5.38 7.66
C THR A 618 -38.59 -5.82 8.80
N ALA A 619 -37.95 -7.00 8.69
CA ALA A 619 -37.00 -7.47 9.70
C ALA A 619 -35.86 -6.46 9.95
N ILE A 620 -35.26 -5.91 8.89
CA ILE A 620 -34.20 -4.90 8.98
C ILE A 620 -34.72 -3.57 9.58
N LYS A 621 -35.95 -3.15 9.24
CA LYS A 621 -36.55 -1.96 9.86
C LYS A 621 -36.80 -2.19 11.35
N SER A 622 -37.51 -3.26 11.72
CA SER A 622 -37.80 -3.58 13.12
C SER A 622 -36.52 -3.73 13.96
N SER A 623 -35.46 -4.32 13.40
CA SER A 623 -34.16 -4.41 14.08
C SER A 623 -33.56 -3.04 14.40
N ARG A 624 -33.65 -2.09 13.46
CA ARG A 624 -33.20 -0.70 13.66
C ARG A 624 -34.11 0.04 14.63
N ASP A 625 -35.42 -0.13 14.53
CA ASP A 625 -36.40 0.48 15.43
C ASP A 625 -36.19 -0.01 16.88
N SER A 626 -35.92 -1.30 17.10
CA SER A 626 -35.58 -1.88 18.41
C SER A 626 -34.27 -1.31 18.96
N LEU A 627 -33.18 -1.36 18.18
CA LEU A 627 -31.89 -0.78 18.59
C LEU A 627 -31.99 0.72 18.91
N GLN A 628 -32.75 1.49 18.13
CA GLN A 628 -32.97 2.92 18.39
C GLN A 628 -33.83 3.16 19.63
N THR A 629 -34.79 2.28 19.94
CA THR A 629 -35.57 2.36 21.20
C THR A 629 -34.69 2.09 22.41
N ILE A 630 -33.71 1.20 22.26
CA ILE A 630 -32.76 0.85 23.33
C ILE A 630 -31.70 1.94 23.49
N CYS A 631 -31.22 2.57 22.41
CA CYS A 631 -30.17 3.58 22.49
C CYS A 631 -30.64 5.02 22.82
N SER A 632 -31.93 5.32 22.70
CA SER A 632 -32.42 6.70 22.76
C SER A 632 -33.71 6.89 23.54
N THR A 633 -33.83 8.05 24.17
CA THR A 633 -35.11 8.54 24.72
C THR A 633 -36.09 8.84 23.58
N ARG A 634 -37.40 8.75 23.88
CA ARG A 634 -38.48 9.10 22.95
C ARG A 634 -39.45 10.08 23.59
N ASP A 635 -40.01 10.99 22.79
CA ASP A 635 -41.11 11.87 23.22
C ASP A 635 -42.48 11.15 23.20
N GLU A 636 -43.53 11.84 23.64
CA GLU A 636 -44.92 11.34 23.65
C GLU A 636 -45.45 10.97 22.24
N SER A 637 -44.81 11.44 21.16
CA SER A 637 -45.13 11.07 19.78
C SER A 637 -44.31 9.87 19.27
N GLY A 638 -43.42 9.32 20.10
CA GLY A 638 -42.50 8.23 19.77
C GLY A 638 -41.27 8.67 18.97
N LYS A 639 -41.06 9.98 18.76
CA LYS A 639 -39.89 10.50 18.06
C LYS A 639 -38.66 10.39 18.97
N LEU A 640 -37.52 9.99 18.41
CA LEU A 640 -36.22 9.98 19.10
C LEU A 640 -35.85 11.40 19.54
N LEU A 641 -35.41 11.54 20.78
CA LEU A 641 -34.87 12.78 21.34
C LEU A 641 -33.35 12.67 21.49
N ASP A 642 -32.87 12.04 22.57
CA ASP A 642 -31.48 12.06 23.01
C ASP A 642 -30.87 10.66 23.04
N TYR A 643 -29.55 10.57 23.03
CA TYR A 643 -28.84 9.32 23.35
C TYR A 643 -28.88 9.11 24.87
N ARG A 644 -29.20 7.90 25.33
CA ARG A 644 -29.50 7.66 26.76
C ARG A 644 -28.28 7.37 27.65
N PHE A 645 -27.21 6.88 27.05
CA PHE A 645 -26.05 6.37 27.77
C PHE A 645 -25.11 7.54 28.11
N ASP A 646 -24.28 7.38 29.15
CA ASP A 646 -23.37 8.46 29.55
C ASP A 646 -22.21 8.68 28.56
N ALA A 647 -21.34 9.64 28.83
CA ALA A 647 -20.18 9.94 28.00
C ALA A 647 -19.12 8.80 27.91
N GLY A 648 -19.28 7.72 28.69
CA GLY A 648 -18.54 6.46 28.57
C GLY A 648 -19.35 5.33 27.89
N ASN A 649 -20.50 5.65 27.31
CA ASN A 649 -21.53 4.73 26.79
C ASN A 649 -22.07 3.74 27.84
N ARG A 650 -22.09 4.12 29.13
CA ARG A 650 -22.54 3.26 30.23
C ARG A 650 -24.06 3.37 30.43
N GLY A 651 -24.67 2.24 30.74
CA GLY A 651 -26.07 2.12 31.15
C GLY A 651 -26.20 1.72 32.62
N ASN A 652 -27.35 1.20 33.02
CA ASN A 652 -27.56 0.57 34.33
C ASN A 652 -28.08 -0.87 34.18
N GLU A 653 -27.81 -1.70 35.19
CA GLU A 653 -28.09 -3.14 35.21
C GLU A 653 -29.59 -3.47 35.02
N LYS A 654 -30.49 -2.68 35.61
CA LYS A 654 -31.94 -2.89 35.53
C LYS A 654 -32.46 -2.68 34.10
N ASP A 655 -32.01 -1.62 33.46
CA ASP A 655 -32.35 -1.31 32.07
C ASP A 655 -31.76 -2.38 31.14
N PHE A 656 -30.47 -2.71 31.30
CA PHE A 656 -29.82 -3.83 30.59
C PHE A 656 -30.59 -5.15 30.73
N THR A 657 -31.05 -5.47 31.93
CA THR A 657 -31.79 -6.71 32.22
C THR A 657 -33.10 -6.80 31.44
N THR A 658 -33.85 -5.69 31.34
CA THR A 658 -35.06 -5.61 30.51
C THR A 658 -34.71 -5.71 29.02
N GLU A 659 -33.74 -4.93 28.58
CA GLU A 659 -33.48 -4.69 27.16
C GLU A 659 -32.77 -5.85 26.47
N ILE A 660 -31.97 -6.62 27.21
CA ILE A 660 -31.36 -7.85 26.69
C ILE A 660 -32.42 -8.96 26.52
N ILE A 661 -33.50 -8.97 27.32
CA ILE A 661 -34.65 -9.88 27.16
C ILE A 661 -35.48 -9.46 25.93
N ASP A 662 -35.75 -8.17 25.76
CA ASP A 662 -36.44 -7.65 24.56
C ASP A 662 -35.65 -7.95 23.28
N LEU A 663 -34.33 -7.73 23.29
CA LEU A 663 -33.45 -8.07 22.18
C LEU A 663 -33.37 -9.57 21.93
N ALA A 664 -33.37 -10.42 22.95
CA ALA A 664 -33.29 -11.86 22.79
C ALA A 664 -34.59 -12.43 22.23
N THR A 665 -35.73 -11.92 22.70
CA THR A 665 -37.07 -12.20 22.15
C THR A 665 -37.13 -11.83 20.67
N PHE A 666 -36.75 -10.60 20.32
CA PHE A 666 -36.70 -10.16 18.92
C PHE A 666 -35.65 -10.92 18.07
N GLY A 667 -34.49 -11.25 18.65
CA GLY A 667 -33.43 -12.01 18.00
C GLY A 667 -33.83 -13.47 17.73
N SER A 668 -34.67 -14.05 18.58
CA SER A 668 -35.24 -15.38 18.35
C SER A 668 -36.26 -15.36 17.22
N PHE A 669 -37.05 -14.28 17.07
CA PHE A 669 -37.86 -14.07 15.87
C PHE A 669 -36.99 -13.98 14.60
N LEU A 670 -35.85 -13.27 14.63
CA LEU A 670 -34.90 -13.29 13.49
C LEU A 670 -34.40 -14.72 13.18
N TYR A 671 -34.08 -15.52 14.20
CA TYR A 671 -33.64 -16.90 14.03
C TYR A 671 -34.75 -17.81 13.47
N PHE A 672 -35.92 -17.88 14.13
CA PHE A 672 -37.00 -18.79 13.75
C PHE A 672 -37.74 -18.37 12.47
N ASP A 673 -38.11 -17.11 12.33
CA ASP A 673 -38.96 -16.66 11.21
C ASP A 673 -38.16 -16.34 9.95
N ILE A 674 -36.88 -15.95 10.06
CA ILE A 674 -36.02 -15.76 8.88
C ILE A 674 -35.18 -17.02 8.63
N LEU A 675 -34.36 -17.47 9.59
CA LEU A 675 -33.31 -18.47 9.31
C LEU A 675 -33.78 -19.93 9.38
N VAL A 676 -34.81 -20.26 10.17
CA VAL A 676 -35.39 -21.63 10.22
C VAL A 676 -36.70 -21.73 9.40
N ASN A 677 -37.33 -20.59 9.10
CA ASN A 677 -38.49 -20.40 8.23
C ASN A 677 -39.63 -21.42 8.45
N GLY A 678 -40.22 -21.42 9.66
CA GLY A 678 -41.45 -22.16 9.96
C GLY A 678 -41.29 -23.54 10.61
N GLY A 679 -40.10 -23.85 11.13
CA GLY A 679 -39.91 -24.98 12.06
C GLY A 679 -39.37 -26.27 11.44
N ASP A 680 -38.49 -26.19 10.44
CA ASP A 680 -37.65 -27.32 10.04
C ASP A 680 -36.65 -27.67 11.16
N ARG A 681 -37.10 -28.53 12.09
CA ARG A 681 -36.30 -28.95 13.25
C ARG A 681 -35.01 -29.66 12.85
N ASN A 682 -35.02 -30.47 11.79
CA ASN A 682 -33.82 -31.15 11.32
C ASN A 682 -32.75 -30.14 10.88
N PHE A 683 -33.15 -29.09 10.17
CA PHE A 683 -32.25 -27.99 9.83
C PHE A 683 -31.83 -27.18 11.07
N GLN A 684 -32.75 -26.90 12.00
CA GLN A 684 -32.44 -26.21 13.25
C GLN A 684 -31.38 -26.96 14.08
N ASP A 685 -31.53 -28.27 14.23
CA ASP A 685 -30.60 -29.14 14.95
C ASP A 685 -29.23 -29.16 14.25
N GLN A 686 -29.20 -29.28 12.91
CA GLN A 686 -27.97 -29.18 12.12
C GLN A 686 -27.28 -27.82 12.27
N LEU A 687 -28.03 -26.72 12.26
CA LEU A 687 -27.49 -25.36 12.42
C LEU A 687 -26.93 -25.15 13.84
N THR A 688 -27.66 -25.64 14.85
CA THR A 688 -27.25 -25.61 16.26
C THR A 688 -26.00 -26.46 16.50
N GLN A 689 -25.90 -27.63 15.87
CA GLN A 689 -24.71 -28.48 15.90
C GLN A 689 -23.51 -27.79 15.21
N THR A 690 -23.73 -27.20 14.03
CA THR A 690 -22.72 -26.46 13.27
C THR A 690 -22.17 -25.26 14.06
N LEU A 691 -23.04 -24.58 14.81
CA LEU A 691 -22.72 -23.41 15.64
C LEU A 691 -22.61 -23.75 17.15
N SER A 692 -22.33 -25.01 17.48
CA SER A 692 -22.24 -25.46 18.88
C SER A 692 -21.02 -24.93 19.63
N GLN A 693 -19.92 -24.65 18.91
CA GLN A 693 -18.69 -24.13 19.50
C GLN A 693 -18.73 -22.59 19.60
N PRO A 694 -18.51 -21.99 20.79
CA PRO A 694 -18.27 -20.56 20.94
C PRO A 694 -17.05 -20.11 20.14
N ARG A 695 -17.02 -18.83 19.73
CA ARG A 695 -15.98 -18.18 18.92
C ARG A 695 -15.72 -18.83 17.55
N SER A 696 -16.59 -19.74 17.10
CA SER A 696 -16.57 -20.20 15.71
C SER A 696 -16.89 -19.05 14.75
N VAL A 697 -16.39 -19.14 13.51
CA VAL A 697 -16.48 -18.05 12.52
C VAL A 697 -17.62 -18.31 11.53
N ILE A 698 -18.48 -17.29 11.37
CA ILE A 698 -19.58 -17.25 10.41
C ILE A 698 -19.23 -16.23 9.32
N GLN A 699 -19.19 -16.68 8.07
CA GLN A 699 -18.86 -15.82 6.92
C GLN A 699 -20.11 -15.40 6.16
N ILE A 700 -20.31 -14.09 6.01
CA ILE A 700 -21.42 -13.47 5.29
C ILE A 700 -20.93 -13.00 3.92
N ALA A 701 -21.24 -13.74 2.86
CA ALA A 701 -20.87 -13.37 1.49
C ALA A 701 -22.00 -12.58 0.82
N SER A 702 -21.80 -11.26 0.67
CA SER A 702 -22.75 -10.36 0.00
C SER A 702 -22.50 -10.34 -1.50
N THR A 703 -23.41 -10.86 -2.34
CA THR A 703 -23.27 -10.78 -3.80
C THR A 703 -23.52 -9.36 -4.31
N LYS A 704 -23.18 -9.10 -5.58
CA LYS A 704 -23.34 -7.79 -6.25
C LYS A 704 -24.73 -7.15 -6.12
N SER A 705 -25.80 -7.93 -5.93
CA SER A 705 -27.19 -7.43 -5.88
C SER A 705 -27.76 -7.25 -4.47
N ALA A 706 -27.05 -7.65 -3.41
CA ALA A 706 -27.58 -7.65 -2.05
C ALA A 706 -27.66 -6.24 -1.42
N ASN A 707 -28.69 -5.47 -1.78
CA ASN A 707 -28.99 -4.11 -1.29
C ASN A 707 -29.35 -4.00 0.21
N TYR A 708 -29.19 -5.07 1.00
CA TYR A 708 -29.77 -5.21 2.33
C TYR A 708 -28.74 -5.75 3.34
N VAL A 709 -28.41 -4.92 4.34
CA VAL A 709 -27.59 -5.32 5.50
C VAL A 709 -28.48 -5.95 6.57
N PHE A 710 -28.49 -7.28 6.63
CA PHE A 710 -29.16 -8.03 7.70
C PHE A 710 -28.34 -7.97 9.00
N PRO A 711 -28.97 -7.79 10.19
CA PRO A 711 -28.25 -7.59 11.44
C PRO A 711 -27.90 -8.93 12.09
N TRP A 712 -26.96 -9.64 11.46
CA TRP A 712 -26.48 -10.97 11.90
C TRP A 712 -26.11 -11.05 13.38
N ALA A 713 -25.56 -9.98 13.95
CA ALA A 713 -25.20 -9.91 15.37
C ALA A 713 -26.40 -10.07 16.32
N LEU A 714 -27.63 -9.69 15.90
CA LEU A 714 -28.86 -9.79 16.69
C LEU A 714 -29.57 -11.15 16.58
N VAL A 715 -29.11 -12.05 15.73
CA VAL A 715 -29.68 -13.41 15.64
C VAL A 715 -29.44 -14.12 16.97
N TYR A 716 -30.50 -14.59 17.62
CA TYR A 716 -30.45 -15.26 18.92
C TYR A 716 -30.86 -16.73 18.76
N ASP A 717 -29.91 -17.66 18.93
CA ASP A 717 -30.11 -19.09 18.61
C ASP A 717 -30.36 -20.00 19.81
N LYS A 718 -30.21 -19.50 21.05
CA LYS A 718 -30.64 -20.23 22.24
C LYS A 718 -32.18 -20.30 22.26
N PRO A 719 -32.82 -21.45 22.54
CA PRO A 719 -34.27 -21.52 22.71
C PRO A 719 -34.77 -20.67 23.87
N LEU A 720 -35.96 -20.09 23.70
CA LEU A 720 -36.69 -19.28 24.67
C LEU A 720 -38.17 -19.70 24.73
N ILE A 721 -38.78 -19.51 25.88
CA ILE A 721 -40.23 -19.39 26.04
C ILE A 721 -40.59 -17.90 25.90
N VAL A 722 -41.79 -17.59 25.39
CA VAL A 722 -42.29 -16.21 25.35
C VAL A 722 -42.89 -15.88 26.72
N ASP A 723 -42.58 -14.67 27.22
CA ASP A 723 -42.89 -14.18 28.57
C ASP A 723 -42.12 -14.87 29.72
N ASP A 724 -42.10 -14.23 30.90
CA ASP A 724 -41.47 -14.68 32.16
C ASP A 724 -39.97 -15.08 32.09
N ASN A 725 -39.21 -14.42 31.20
CA ASN A 725 -37.76 -14.64 31.07
C ASN A 725 -36.95 -13.90 32.15
N THR A 726 -35.77 -14.45 32.48
CA THR A 726 -34.77 -13.85 33.35
C THR A 726 -33.39 -13.83 32.67
N VAL A 727 -32.48 -12.97 33.13
CA VAL A 727 -31.10 -12.94 32.60
C VAL A 727 -30.21 -13.94 33.34
N CYS A 728 -29.33 -14.60 32.58
CA CYS A 728 -28.42 -15.64 33.02
C CYS A 728 -27.66 -15.26 34.31
N PRO A 729 -27.90 -15.99 35.44
CA PRO A 729 -27.27 -15.66 36.72
C PRO A 729 -25.74 -15.69 36.68
N GLN A 730 -25.13 -16.57 35.86
CA GLN A 730 -23.68 -16.59 35.67
C GLN A 730 -23.19 -15.33 34.95
N PHE A 731 -23.94 -14.81 33.98
CA PHE A 731 -23.53 -13.61 33.24
C PHE A 731 -23.55 -12.37 34.15
N LEU A 732 -24.60 -12.22 34.97
CA LEU A 732 -24.70 -11.13 35.95
C LEU A 732 -23.65 -11.25 37.05
N HIS A 733 -23.47 -12.45 37.64
CA HIS A 733 -22.39 -12.70 38.60
C HIS A 733 -21.01 -12.33 38.05
N ASP A 734 -20.69 -12.75 36.84
CA ASP A 734 -19.40 -12.44 36.21
C ASP A 734 -19.28 -10.96 35.81
N LEU A 735 -20.39 -10.22 35.67
CA LEU A 735 -20.41 -8.77 35.43
C LEU A 735 -20.13 -7.97 36.72
N ASP A 736 -20.59 -8.46 37.87
CA ASP A 736 -20.28 -7.90 39.19
C ASP A 736 -18.86 -8.27 39.68
N ALA A 737 -18.35 -9.44 39.30
CA ALA A 737 -17.15 -10.05 39.89
C ALA A 737 -15.86 -9.87 39.07
N LEU A 738 -15.94 -9.40 37.83
CA LEU A 738 -14.79 -9.17 36.94
C LEU A 738 -14.62 -7.67 36.64
N ASP A 739 -13.39 -7.26 36.33
CA ASP A 739 -13.11 -5.91 35.86
C ASP A 739 -13.49 -5.72 34.38
N GLU A 740 -13.69 -4.47 33.97
CA GLU A 740 -14.15 -4.10 32.62
C GLU A 740 -13.17 -4.55 31.50
N GLU A 741 -11.87 -4.66 31.77
CA GLU A 741 -10.86 -5.06 30.77
C GLU A 741 -10.83 -6.58 30.57
N THR A 742 -10.95 -7.37 31.65
CA THR A 742 -10.91 -8.84 31.56
C THR A 742 -12.28 -9.49 31.29
N PHE A 743 -13.40 -8.79 31.56
CA PHE A 743 -14.75 -9.33 31.49
C PHE A 743 -15.04 -10.15 30.22
N LEU A 744 -14.96 -9.55 29.01
CA LEU A 744 -15.31 -10.23 27.75
C LEU A 744 -14.38 -11.41 27.41
N HIS A 745 -13.14 -11.38 27.90
CA HIS A 745 -12.16 -12.44 27.69
C HIS A 745 -12.37 -13.65 28.62
N SER A 746 -12.79 -13.37 29.87
CA SER A 746 -12.92 -14.34 30.97
C SER A 746 -14.33 -14.90 31.18
N GLN A 747 -15.37 -14.15 30.78
CA GLN A 747 -16.79 -14.46 30.94
C GLN A 747 -17.11 -15.92 30.54
N VAL A 748 -17.68 -16.69 31.49
CA VAL A 748 -17.93 -18.13 31.32
C VAL A 748 -18.85 -18.40 30.14
N CYS A 749 -19.93 -17.62 30.00
CA CYS A 749 -20.94 -17.84 28.96
C CYS A 749 -20.37 -17.67 27.54
N LEU A 750 -19.38 -16.79 27.34
CA LEU A 750 -18.76 -16.50 26.03
C LEU A 750 -17.56 -17.41 25.71
N THR A 751 -16.97 -18.05 26.72
CA THR A 751 -15.79 -18.91 26.59
C THR A 751 -16.12 -20.39 26.56
N LYS A 752 -17.17 -20.81 27.30
CA LYS A 752 -17.53 -22.23 27.51
C LYS A 752 -19.00 -22.52 27.15
N GLY A 753 -19.78 -21.50 26.79
CA GLY A 753 -21.23 -21.58 26.63
C GLY A 753 -21.98 -21.30 27.93
N CYS A 754 -23.26 -20.96 27.82
CA CYS A 754 -24.13 -20.68 28.97
C CYS A 754 -24.35 -21.95 29.82
N PRO A 755 -24.09 -21.92 31.14
CA PRO A 755 -24.42 -23.04 32.04
C PRO A 755 -25.92 -23.39 32.09
N TYR A 756 -26.77 -22.42 31.74
CA TYR A 756 -28.23 -22.50 31.72
C TYR A 756 -28.77 -22.66 30.28
N HIS A 757 -28.06 -23.40 29.41
CA HIS A 757 -28.46 -23.57 28.01
C HIS A 757 -29.84 -24.25 27.86
N GLU A 758 -30.10 -25.30 28.65
CA GLU A 758 -31.34 -26.07 28.63
C GLU A 758 -32.54 -25.34 29.28
N ASP A 759 -32.31 -24.24 30.00
CA ASP A 759 -33.37 -23.49 30.67
C ASP A 759 -33.94 -22.43 29.72
N ASN A 760 -35.09 -22.74 29.11
CA ASN A 760 -35.74 -21.86 28.13
C ASN A 760 -36.37 -20.60 28.74
N THR A 761 -36.32 -20.39 30.06
CA THR A 761 -36.68 -19.12 30.72
C THR A 761 -35.46 -18.21 30.95
N VAL A 762 -34.25 -18.67 30.61
CA VAL A 762 -33.01 -17.91 30.79
C VAL A 762 -32.52 -17.31 29.48
N VAL A 763 -32.52 -15.98 29.41
CA VAL A 763 -31.84 -15.19 28.39
C VAL A 763 -30.36 -15.06 28.74
N CYS A 764 -29.47 -15.32 27.79
CA CYS A 764 -28.02 -15.18 27.99
C CYS A 764 -27.41 -14.46 26.78
N PRO A 765 -26.52 -13.46 26.97
CA PRO A 765 -25.82 -12.81 25.86
C PRO A 765 -25.09 -13.78 24.92
N SER A 766 -24.63 -14.94 25.42
CA SER A 766 -24.05 -16.00 24.58
C SER A 766 -25.04 -16.74 23.67
N GLY A 767 -26.32 -16.35 23.64
CA GLY A 767 -27.30 -16.79 22.63
C GLY A 767 -27.28 -15.93 21.36
N PHE A 768 -26.78 -14.68 21.43
CA PHE A 768 -26.63 -13.82 20.25
C PHE A 768 -25.39 -14.20 19.45
N TRP A 769 -25.53 -14.31 18.13
CA TRP A 769 -24.40 -14.54 17.23
C TRP A 769 -23.30 -13.47 17.34
N GLY A 770 -23.66 -12.21 17.62
CA GLY A 770 -22.69 -11.12 17.79
C GLY A 770 -21.80 -11.22 19.03
N TYR A 771 -22.18 -12.02 20.03
CA TYR A 771 -21.38 -12.29 21.23
C TYR A 771 -20.79 -13.71 21.21
N LYS A 772 -21.54 -14.67 20.66
CA LYS A 772 -21.21 -16.11 20.61
C LYS A 772 -20.19 -16.45 19.51
N HIS A 773 -20.20 -15.73 18.38
CA HIS A 773 -19.46 -16.07 17.17
C HIS A 773 -18.67 -14.87 16.62
N ILE A 774 -17.68 -15.17 15.77
CA ILE A 774 -17.03 -14.15 14.93
C ILE A 774 -17.83 -14.06 13.62
N VAL A 775 -18.63 -13.01 13.47
CA VAL A 775 -19.36 -12.75 12.21
C VAL A 775 -18.52 -11.83 11.34
N GLU A 776 -18.10 -12.31 10.17
CA GLU A 776 -17.35 -11.52 9.18
C GLU A 776 -18.17 -11.29 7.90
N GLN A 777 -17.91 -10.18 7.21
CA GLN A 777 -18.53 -9.88 5.91
C GLN A 777 -17.45 -9.45 4.91
N PRO A 778 -16.75 -10.39 4.24
CA PRO A 778 -15.74 -10.07 3.24
C PRO A 778 -16.33 -9.34 2.03
N LEU A 779 -15.57 -8.39 1.49
CA LEU A 779 -15.91 -7.69 0.25
C LEU A 779 -15.64 -8.60 -0.96
N SER A 780 -16.56 -8.56 -1.94
CA SER A 780 -16.30 -9.10 -3.27
C SER A 780 -15.32 -8.19 -4.02
N CYS A 781 -14.37 -8.77 -4.75
CA CYS A 781 -13.73 -8.07 -5.87
C CYS A 781 -14.78 -7.74 -6.95
N ASP A 782 -14.50 -6.70 -7.73
CA ASP A 782 -15.40 -6.23 -8.78
C ASP A 782 -15.08 -6.86 -10.17
N PRO A 783 -16.05 -7.55 -10.82
CA PRO A 783 -15.96 -8.03 -12.20
C PRO A 783 -15.39 -7.02 -13.21
N ASP A 784 -15.69 -5.73 -13.05
CA ASP A 784 -15.31 -4.70 -14.03
C ASP A 784 -13.81 -4.33 -13.93
N GLY A 785 -13.04 -5.03 -13.08
CA GLY A 785 -11.59 -4.95 -12.98
C GLY A 785 -11.05 -3.71 -12.24
N LEU A 786 -11.92 -2.74 -11.97
CA LEU A 786 -11.66 -1.53 -11.20
C LEU A 786 -11.46 -1.87 -9.72
N GLY A 787 -12.40 -2.61 -9.12
CA GLY A 787 -12.28 -3.17 -7.76
C GLY A 787 -11.32 -4.37 -7.64
N ASN A 788 -10.30 -4.43 -8.50
CA ASN A 788 -9.09 -5.24 -8.33
C ASN A 788 -7.87 -4.33 -8.05
N GLN A 789 -8.12 -3.19 -7.40
CA GLN A 789 -7.17 -2.59 -6.46
C GLN A 789 -7.19 -3.44 -5.19
N GLN A 790 -6.06 -3.57 -4.49
CA GLN A 790 -6.09 -4.01 -3.09
C GLN A 790 -7.02 -3.04 -2.33
N ALA A 791 -7.82 -3.55 -1.37
CA ALA A 791 -8.56 -2.70 -0.45
C ALA A 791 -7.60 -1.65 0.12
N VAL A 792 -7.90 -0.36 -0.08
CA VAL A 792 -6.92 0.72 0.12
C VAL A 792 -6.78 1.01 1.62
N LEU A 793 -6.03 0.15 2.30
CA LEU A 793 -5.72 0.27 3.73
C LEU A 793 -4.91 1.54 4.03
N ASN A 794 -4.13 2.01 3.05
CA ASN A 794 -3.33 3.21 3.12
C ASN A 794 -3.72 4.18 2.00
N ILE A 795 -4.45 5.26 2.32
CA ILE A 795 -4.72 6.34 1.37
C ILE A 795 -3.51 7.28 1.37
N HIS A 796 -2.65 7.17 0.37
CA HIS A 796 -1.46 8.02 0.25
C HIS A 796 -1.83 9.44 -0.18
N ALA A 797 -1.63 10.41 0.71
CA ALA A 797 -1.89 11.82 0.47
C ALA A 797 -0.72 12.49 -0.30
N HIS A 798 -1.03 13.15 -1.41
CA HIS A 798 -0.11 14.05 -2.11
C HIS A 798 -0.39 15.50 -1.70
N GLY A 799 0.33 15.99 -0.69
CA GLY A 799 0.09 17.29 -0.06
C GLY A 799 -0.95 17.20 1.07
N THR A 800 -1.63 18.32 1.35
CA THR A 800 -2.58 18.41 2.47
C THR A 800 -3.93 17.76 2.12
N SER A 801 -4.27 16.65 2.79
CA SER A 801 -5.59 16.01 2.64
C SER A 801 -6.69 16.86 3.27
N ALA A 802 -7.68 17.27 2.48
CA ALA A 802 -8.93 17.79 3.01
C ALA A 802 -9.79 16.61 3.55
N ILE A 803 -10.07 16.61 4.85
CA ILE A 803 -10.94 15.64 5.51
C ILE A 803 -12.22 16.37 5.92
N MET A 804 -13.36 15.97 5.35
CA MET A 804 -14.66 16.39 5.86
C MET A 804 -15.07 15.49 7.02
N MET A 805 -15.32 16.08 8.18
CA MET A 805 -15.93 15.40 9.32
C MET A 805 -17.43 15.75 9.39
N ALA A 806 -18.27 14.82 8.93
CA ALA A 806 -19.73 14.93 9.01
C ALA A 806 -20.24 14.36 10.35
N VAL A 807 -20.52 15.22 11.32
CA VAL A 807 -20.85 14.85 12.71
C VAL A 807 -21.96 15.72 13.28
N SER A 808 -22.67 15.22 14.30
CA SER A 808 -23.47 16.11 15.14
C SER A 808 -22.55 16.90 16.07
N LEU A 809 -22.75 18.21 16.17
CA LEU A 809 -22.02 19.07 17.11
C LEU A 809 -22.41 18.81 18.57
N ASP A 810 -23.57 18.18 18.79
CA ASP A 810 -24.14 17.90 20.12
C ASP A 810 -23.46 16.72 20.84
N LEU A 811 -22.32 16.23 20.32
CA LEU A 811 -21.53 15.16 20.91
C LEU A 811 -20.40 15.74 21.76
N ASP A 812 -20.39 15.44 23.06
CA ASP A 812 -19.39 15.92 24.05
C ASP A 812 -17.92 15.77 23.61
N LYS A 813 -17.63 14.80 22.74
CA LYS A 813 -16.29 14.47 22.24
C LYS A 813 -15.95 15.00 20.84
N VAL A 814 -16.82 15.73 20.17
CA VAL A 814 -16.51 16.29 18.83
C VAL A 814 -15.39 17.33 18.86
N SER A 815 -15.24 18.10 19.95
CA SER A 815 -14.11 19.04 20.09
C SER A 815 -12.78 18.31 20.31
N ASP A 816 -12.77 17.26 21.13
CA ASP A 816 -11.58 16.42 21.36
C ASP A 816 -11.18 15.73 20.05
N HIS A 817 -12.11 15.07 19.38
CA HIS A 817 -11.85 14.34 18.14
C HIS A 817 -11.47 15.26 16.96
N TYR A 818 -12.04 16.47 16.89
CA TYR A 818 -11.57 17.50 15.95
C TYR A 818 -10.13 17.91 16.22
N THR A 819 -9.74 17.99 17.49
CA THR A 819 -8.36 18.34 17.90
C THR A 819 -7.38 17.21 17.57
N GLU A 820 -7.76 15.95 17.81
CA GLU A 820 -6.99 14.76 17.40
C GLU A 820 -6.77 14.73 15.87
N LEU A 821 -7.85 14.86 15.09
CA LEU A 821 -7.80 14.87 13.64
C LEU A 821 -7.02 16.07 13.10
N SER A 822 -7.17 17.26 13.69
CA SER A 822 -6.40 18.46 13.29
C SER A 822 -4.92 18.39 13.71
N GLY A 823 -4.57 17.48 14.62
CA GLY A 823 -3.18 17.12 14.94
C GLY A 823 -2.52 16.21 13.89
N LEU A 824 -3.28 15.65 12.95
CA LEU A 824 -2.72 14.83 11.87
C LEU A 824 -1.96 15.70 10.87
N LYS A 825 -0.64 15.47 10.77
CA LYS A 825 0.25 16.17 9.83
C LYS A 825 -0.28 16.08 8.40
N ASN A 826 -0.21 17.19 7.68
CA ASN A 826 -0.68 17.33 6.29
C ASN A 826 -2.18 17.00 6.11
N THR A 827 -3.02 17.40 7.06
CA THR A 827 -4.48 17.37 6.91
C THR A 827 -5.11 18.74 7.16
N ARG A 828 -6.29 18.96 6.56
CA ARG A 828 -7.19 20.09 6.81
C ARG A 828 -8.55 19.51 7.16
N ILE A 829 -8.99 19.67 8.40
CA ILE A 829 -10.27 19.12 8.88
C ILE A 829 -11.36 20.18 8.74
N GLU A 830 -12.40 19.87 7.96
CA GLU A 830 -13.61 20.69 7.84
C GLU A 830 -14.80 19.98 8.48
N MET A 831 -15.34 20.57 9.56
CA MET A 831 -16.48 20.01 10.27
C MET A 831 -17.79 20.47 9.63
N MET A 832 -18.69 19.52 9.36
CA MET A 832 -19.98 19.79 8.73
C MET A 832 -21.11 19.24 9.62
N ASP A 833 -21.87 20.16 10.17
CA ASP A 833 -22.88 20.01 11.24
C ASP A 833 -24.24 19.50 10.76
N ASN A 834 -24.57 19.74 9.49
CA ASN A 834 -25.88 19.40 8.93
C ASN A 834 -25.81 18.93 7.47
N LYS A 835 -26.85 18.21 7.05
CA LYS A 835 -26.98 17.59 5.71
C LYS A 835 -26.81 18.59 4.55
N GLN A 836 -27.18 19.86 4.73
CA GLN A 836 -27.03 20.88 3.69
C GLN A 836 -25.58 21.39 3.59
N ASN A 837 -24.88 21.53 4.70
CA ASN A 837 -23.47 21.90 4.72
C ASN A 837 -22.57 20.76 4.22
N ILE A 838 -22.83 19.51 4.65
CA ILE A 838 -22.23 18.30 4.07
C ILE A 838 -22.44 18.28 2.54
N GLY A 839 -23.67 18.55 2.08
CA GLY A 839 -24.00 18.59 0.65
C GLY A 839 -23.33 19.71 -0.15
N LYS A 840 -22.94 20.83 0.48
CA LYS A 840 -22.18 21.92 -0.17
C LYS A 840 -20.68 21.63 -0.22
N GLY A 841 -20.12 21.07 0.85
CA GLY A 841 -18.68 20.82 1.00
C GLY A 841 -18.18 19.57 0.28
N LEU A 842 -19.06 18.76 -0.31
CA LEU A 842 -18.70 17.62 -1.16
C LEU A 842 -18.58 18.08 -2.62
N PRO A 843 -17.36 18.31 -3.16
CA PRO A 843 -17.16 18.73 -4.55
C PRO A 843 -17.37 17.56 -5.52
N ARG A 844 -18.63 17.19 -5.77
CA ARG A 844 -19.02 16.16 -6.74
C ARG A 844 -18.63 16.59 -8.15
N GLN A 845 -17.56 16.00 -8.71
CA GLN A 845 -17.23 16.10 -10.13
C GLN A 845 -17.96 15.05 -10.98
N ASP A 846 -18.53 14.07 -10.29
CA ASP A 846 -19.02 12.76 -10.74
C ASP A 846 -20.55 12.67 -10.83
N PHE A 847 -21.28 13.75 -10.50
CA PHE A 847 -22.73 13.87 -10.70
C PHE A 847 -23.09 15.10 -11.54
N GLN A 848 -23.19 14.92 -12.87
CA GLN A 848 -24.01 15.81 -13.68
C GLN A 848 -25.48 15.40 -13.52
N LEU A 849 -26.25 16.22 -12.78
CA LEU A 849 -27.71 16.14 -12.81
C LEU A 849 -28.22 16.83 -14.08
N ILE A 850 -29.14 16.16 -14.78
CA ILE A 850 -29.90 16.67 -15.93
C ILE A 850 -31.23 17.25 -15.42
#